data_AF-A0A9P8VGD3-F1
#
_entry.id   AF-A0A9P8VGD3-F1
#
_cell.length_a   1.000
_cell.length_b   1.000
_cell.length_c   1.000
_cell.angle_alpha   90.00
_cell.angle_beta   90.00
_cell.angle_gamma   90.00
#
_symmetry.space_group_name_H-M   'P 1'
#
loop_
_entity.id
_entity.type
_entity.pdbx_description
1 polymer ?
#
loop_
_entity_poly.entity_id
_entity_poly.type
_entity_poly.pdbx_seq_one_letter_code
_entity_poly.pdbx_strand_id
1 'polypeptide(L)'
;MKHGLSCQKPHGTSTEFMQLIKGTYFGVIDVIDMRLMELPVIRGTPSRYVALSYVWGENEGLDKPHYKTTRANVMKHIQSQGLKKAWNLLPKTIRDVILLVNRLGERYLWIDSLCIVQDSASSWELNAKSMHLVYGNAYFTVCAADGDAETGLLAADVSTWMDSTTTTIDGTSSFTPSTKARTSSLSAEVAPGVRIIASRPAEAVIQGSRWSQRGWTFQERMLSRRCLIFIEGQVYFQCRSSLISQHIFPDHGGSSNDKNWSLEWTNSPLRTLEGLKRKAFWFYMKCVSLYTGRHLTKPQDVLAAFSGISWLLKQQMQAALFYGLPMSHFDLALLWTPIEPLERRRHMADFPSWSWAGWDGGKAEYAADMLDGALSNVQEWLRHHTWILWYLRDFEGNLRPLWDRDILNEDQSGERRWGGYAGRNMQPNQVRIAEHDSDMPHTPYIEEEDYRIYEVESEKSTVLGDDNCHYRREDEPYVPAYQPQRPSDFKDVYGRPIRDAIKGRNNTDFTGILPDNPFGIISAPFPRDKQDHAGSMPILQFWTWWAKLTITMRPGDHEDEQPLDNTSPDALVMCDLSDEAGDWCGAIRISRAWLRANGGGGMDAPSAVPLIALSDAKTFTAEECRLWNYYIPKERAESEWDLYYVMLLQRNTERALWERVAVGKVFQAAFGEAEWQEIKLG
;
A
#
# COMPACT_ATOMS: atom_id res chain seq x y z
N MET A 1 30.15 6.43 6.73
CA MET A 1 29.66 5.08 6.38
C MET A 1 29.66 4.92 4.88
N LYS A 2 30.27 3.85 4.33
CA LYS A 2 30.19 3.53 2.90
C LYS A 2 28.92 2.70 2.66
N HIS A 3 27.88 3.36 2.16
CA HIS A 3 26.64 2.73 1.73
C HIS A 3 26.53 2.88 0.20
N GLY A 4 26.00 1.88 -0.51
CA GLY A 4 26.07 1.77 -1.98
C GLY A 4 25.57 2.99 -2.78
N LEU A 5 25.93 3.06 -4.08
CA LEU A 5 25.61 4.19 -4.98
C LEU A 5 24.10 4.44 -5.17
N SER A 6 23.29 3.41 -5.00
CA SER A 6 21.81 3.43 -5.10
C SER A 6 21.12 4.44 -4.18
N CYS A 7 21.72 4.79 -3.05
CA CYS A 7 21.15 5.75 -2.10
C CYS A 7 21.53 7.22 -2.38
N GLN A 8 22.40 7.48 -3.37
CA GLN A 8 22.91 8.84 -3.63
C GLN A 8 21.97 9.66 -4.50
N LYS A 9 21.20 9.04 -5.39
CA LYS A 9 20.35 9.75 -6.35
C LYS A 9 18.97 10.09 -5.77
N PRO A 10 18.53 11.37 -5.85
CA PRO A 10 17.14 11.75 -5.58
C PRO A 10 16.19 11.10 -6.60
N HIS A 11 14.90 11.01 -6.27
CA HIS A 11 13.87 10.27 -7.03
C HIS A 11 13.49 10.92 -8.39
N GLY A 12 14.43 11.55 -9.09
CA GLY A 12 14.12 12.38 -10.26
C GLY A 12 13.48 13.73 -9.92
N THR A 13 13.32 14.03 -8.63
CA THR A 13 12.67 15.24 -8.11
C THR A 13 13.55 16.49 -8.12
N SER A 14 14.81 16.41 -8.57
CA SER A 14 15.75 17.53 -8.45
C SER A 14 15.31 18.77 -9.23
N THR A 15 14.74 18.59 -10.42
CA THR A 15 14.28 19.70 -11.25
C THR A 15 13.08 20.39 -10.63
N GLU A 16 12.07 19.62 -10.21
CA GLU A 16 10.87 20.12 -9.54
C GLU A 16 11.21 20.77 -8.18
N PHE A 17 12.16 20.20 -7.44
CA PHE A 17 12.65 20.78 -6.20
C PHE A 17 13.38 22.12 -6.42
N MET A 18 14.15 22.23 -7.50
CA MET A 18 14.74 23.52 -7.89
C MET A 18 13.68 24.54 -8.27
N GLN A 19 12.58 24.12 -8.92
CA GLN A 19 11.44 24.99 -9.19
C GLN A 19 10.72 25.40 -7.91
N LEU A 20 10.55 24.48 -6.96
CA LEU A 20 9.98 24.77 -5.64
C LEU A 20 10.80 25.84 -4.93
N ILE A 21 12.13 25.68 -4.86
CA ILE A 21 13.03 26.66 -4.20
C ILE A 21 12.99 28.03 -4.91
N LYS A 22 12.92 28.05 -6.24
CA LYS A 22 12.93 29.32 -7.01
C LYS A 22 11.57 30.03 -7.01
N GLY A 23 10.49 29.26 -7.07
CA GLY A 23 9.13 29.77 -7.24
C GLY A 23 8.37 29.97 -5.93
N THR A 24 8.75 29.26 -4.87
CA THR A 24 8.11 29.34 -3.56
C THR A 24 9.15 29.40 -2.44
N TYR A 25 8.81 30.04 -1.32
CA TYR A 25 9.66 30.08 -0.15
C TYR A 25 9.82 28.67 0.43
N PHE A 26 11.00 28.05 0.25
CA PHE A 26 11.37 26.81 0.94
C PHE A 26 12.21 27.12 2.19
N GLY A 27 11.53 27.19 3.33
CA GLY A 27 12.13 27.56 4.61
C GLY A 27 12.87 26.40 5.29
N VAL A 28 14.05 26.69 5.84
CA VAL A 28 14.84 25.81 6.70
C VAL A 28 15.34 26.57 7.91
N ILE A 29 15.63 25.85 8.99
CA ILE A 29 16.26 26.37 10.19
C ILE A 29 17.77 26.31 10.00
N ASP A 30 18.45 27.45 10.16
CA ASP A 30 19.89 27.49 10.38
C ASP A 30 20.16 27.18 11.85
N VAL A 31 20.69 26.00 12.15
CA VAL A 31 20.90 25.55 13.54
C VAL A 31 22.03 26.28 14.25
N ILE A 32 22.88 27.00 13.50
CA ILE A 32 23.98 27.81 14.06
C ILE A 32 23.48 29.20 14.44
N ASP A 33 22.81 29.87 13.49
CA ASP A 33 22.26 31.22 13.72
C ASP A 33 20.88 31.20 14.41
N MET A 34 20.29 30.01 14.59
CA MET A 34 19.00 29.78 15.24
C MET A 34 17.89 30.68 14.67
N ARG A 35 17.71 30.60 13.34
CA ARG A 35 16.67 31.34 12.61
C ARG A 35 16.08 30.54 11.46
N LEU A 36 14.86 30.90 11.07
CA LEU A 36 14.20 30.43 9.86
C LEU A 36 14.71 31.25 8.66
N MET A 37 15.10 30.59 7.58
CA MET A 37 15.58 31.25 6.36
C MET A 37 15.28 30.41 5.12
N GLU A 38 15.39 31.00 3.94
CA GLU A 38 15.35 30.24 2.68
C GLU A 38 16.55 29.32 2.57
N LEU A 39 16.36 28.13 2.02
CA LEU A 39 17.46 27.20 1.76
C LEU A 39 18.48 27.82 0.81
N PRO A 40 19.74 28.00 1.21
CA PRO A 40 20.72 28.66 0.35
C PRO A 40 21.06 27.84 -0.88
N VAL A 41 21.08 28.48 -2.05
CA VAL A 41 21.54 27.88 -3.31
C VAL A 41 22.94 28.41 -3.62
N ILE A 42 23.94 27.55 -3.52
CA ILE A 42 25.35 27.89 -3.75
C ILE A 42 25.75 27.34 -5.12
N ARG A 43 26.24 28.20 -6.02
CA ARG A 43 26.67 27.83 -7.39
C ARG A 43 25.61 27.03 -8.16
N GLY A 44 24.33 27.38 -7.99
CA GLY A 44 23.21 26.71 -8.65
C GLY A 44 22.79 25.38 -8.02
N THR A 45 23.43 24.94 -6.93
CA THR A 45 23.06 23.73 -6.18
C THR A 45 22.48 24.09 -4.81
N PRO A 46 21.32 23.53 -4.41
CA PRO A 46 20.78 23.71 -3.07
C PRO A 46 21.74 23.17 -2.01
N SER A 47 21.84 23.87 -0.90
CA SER A 47 22.58 23.40 0.27
C SER A 47 21.94 22.12 0.83
N ARG A 48 22.76 21.27 1.44
CA ARG A 48 22.26 20.06 2.12
C ARG A 48 21.47 20.46 3.36
N TYR A 49 20.35 19.78 3.59
CA TYR A 49 19.58 19.91 4.81
C TYR A 49 19.15 18.54 5.32
N VAL A 50 18.88 18.48 6.61
CA VAL A 50 18.30 17.33 7.31
C VAL A 50 16.81 17.58 7.48
N ALA A 51 15.98 16.55 7.35
CA ALA A 51 14.55 16.65 7.68
C ALA A 51 14.26 15.95 9.01
N LEU A 52 13.25 16.42 9.74
CA LEU A 52 12.70 15.74 10.92
C LEU A 52 11.36 15.08 10.59
N SER A 53 11.19 13.85 11.04
CA SER A 53 9.94 13.10 11.05
C SER A 53 9.63 12.69 12.50
N TYR A 54 8.51 13.14 13.05
CA TYR A 54 8.17 12.93 14.46
C TYR A 54 6.66 13.00 14.70
N VAL A 55 6.21 12.48 15.84
CA VAL A 55 4.81 12.63 16.30
C VAL A 55 4.71 13.90 17.14
N TRP A 56 3.73 14.75 16.87
CA TRP A 56 3.58 16.00 17.63
C TRP A 56 3.12 15.75 19.07
N GLY A 57 2.21 14.81 19.27
CA GLY A 57 1.55 14.53 20.56
C GLY A 57 0.06 14.85 20.49
N GLU A 58 -0.70 14.41 21.49
CA GLU A 58 -2.11 14.80 21.66
C GLU A 58 -2.18 16.03 22.57
N ASN A 59 -2.95 17.05 22.17
CA ASN A 59 -3.13 18.27 22.96
C ASN A 59 -4.13 18.09 24.12
N GLU A 60 -4.64 16.87 24.36
CA GLU A 60 -5.65 16.64 25.38
C GLU A 60 -5.06 16.83 26.78
N GLY A 61 -5.46 17.92 27.44
CA GLY A 61 -5.11 18.21 28.83
C GLY A 61 -3.81 19.01 29.05
N LEU A 62 -3.13 19.48 28.00
CA LEU A 62 -1.96 20.37 28.14
C LEU A 62 -2.38 21.84 28.16
N ASP A 63 -2.03 22.56 29.23
CA ASP A 63 -2.20 24.03 29.37
C ASP A 63 -1.43 24.85 28.31
N LYS A 64 -0.61 24.22 27.46
CA LYS A 64 0.19 24.90 26.42
C LYS A 64 0.13 24.15 25.09
N PRO A 65 -0.31 24.80 23.99
CA PRO A 65 -0.25 24.21 22.66
C PRO A 65 1.21 24.05 22.19
N HIS A 66 1.48 23.02 21.38
CA HIS A 66 2.80 22.80 20.78
C HIS A 66 3.29 24.04 20.03
N TYR A 67 4.56 24.40 20.26
CA TYR A 67 5.18 25.55 19.62
C TYR A 67 5.30 25.35 18.11
N LYS A 68 4.74 26.29 17.34
CA LYS A 68 4.68 26.24 15.88
C LYS A 68 4.84 27.62 15.26
N THR A 69 5.24 27.65 13.99
CA THR A 69 5.27 28.89 13.21
C THR A 69 3.86 29.28 12.77
N THR A 70 3.50 30.53 13.04
CA THR A 70 2.25 31.17 12.65
C THR A 70 2.55 32.53 12.02
N ARG A 71 1.56 33.14 11.36
CA ARG A 71 1.69 34.49 10.81
C ARG A 71 2.13 35.52 11.85
N ALA A 72 1.76 35.31 13.12
CA ALA A 72 2.09 36.21 14.22
C ALA A 72 3.56 36.13 14.69
N ASN A 73 4.25 34.99 14.50
CA ASN A 73 5.62 34.78 15.00
C ASN A 73 6.66 34.55 13.89
N VAL A 74 6.24 34.32 12.62
CA VAL A 74 7.15 34.04 11.51
C VAL A 74 8.23 35.12 11.33
N MET A 75 7.86 36.40 11.45
CA MET A 75 8.83 37.51 11.34
C MET A 75 9.88 37.48 12.46
N LYS A 76 9.51 36.98 13.65
CA LYS A 76 10.46 36.79 14.76
C LYS A 76 11.38 35.60 14.48
N HIS A 77 10.88 34.53 13.88
CA HIS A 77 11.69 33.36 13.54
C HIS A 77 12.73 33.66 12.46
N ILE A 78 12.42 34.57 11.53
CA ILE A 78 13.32 34.94 10.43
C ILE A 78 14.52 35.80 10.90
N GLN A 79 14.35 36.55 11.99
CA GLN A 79 15.43 37.36 12.56
C GLN A 79 16.59 36.48 13.06
N SER A 80 17.82 36.97 12.93
CA SER A 80 19.00 36.32 13.52
C SER A 80 18.77 36.07 15.01
N GLN A 81 19.09 34.85 15.46
CA GLN A 81 18.83 34.35 16.82
C GLN A 81 17.36 34.39 17.24
N GLY A 82 16.42 34.47 16.28
CA GLY A 82 14.98 34.55 16.52
C GLY A 82 14.41 33.33 17.24
N LEU A 83 14.80 32.13 16.81
CA LEU A 83 14.38 30.87 17.44
C LEU A 83 15.09 30.62 18.78
N LYS A 84 16.27 31.19 19.00
CA LYS A 84 16.97 31.09 20.29
C LYS A 84 16.17 31.69 21.44
N LYS A 85 15.44 32.79 21.18
CA LYS A 85 14.52 33.40 22.17
C LYS A 85 13.36 32.47 22.53
N ALA A 86 12.99 31.57 21.63
CA ALA A 86 11.94 30.59 21.82
C ALA A 86 12.45 29.22 22.29
N TRP A 87 13.75 29.06 22.57
CA TRP A 87 14.37 27.76 22.86
C TRP A 87 13.62 26.96 23.93
N ASN A 88 13.24 27.59 25.04
CA ASN A 88 12.54 26.92 26.13
C ASN A 88 11.08 26.58 25.84
N LEU A 89 10.52 27.11 24.75
CA LEU A 89 9.18 26.79 24.25
C LEU A 89 9.24 25.65 23.22
N LEU A 90 10.41 25.35 22.67
CA LEU A 90 10.56 24.26 21.71
C LEU A 90 10.44 22.91 22.42
N PRO A 91 9.64 21.97 21.86
CA PRO A 91 9.56 20.61 22.34
C PRO A 91 10.93 19.94 22.50
N LYS A 92 11.07 19.03 23.48
CA LYS A 92 12.35 18.33 23.75
C LYS A 92 12.91 17.67 22.49
N THR A 93 12.09 16.95 21.72
CA THR A 93 12.49 16.27 20.48
C THR A 93 13.08 17.24 19.47
N ILE A 94 12.48 18.43 19.29
CA ILE A 94 13.02 19.46 18.38
C ILE A 94 14.37 19.96 18.87
N ARG A 95 14.52 20.23 20.17
CA ARG A 95 15.79 20.69 20.76
C ARG A 95 16.91 19.67 20.58
N ASP A 96 16.62 18.39 20.86
CA ASP A 96 17.58 17.31 20.73
C ASP A 96 18.01 17.11 19.27
N VAL A 97 17.09 17.21 18.32
CA VAL A 97 17.39 17.12 16.89
C VAL A 97 18.25 18.29 16.42
N ILE A 98 17.98 19.52 16.85
CA ILE A 98 18.81 20.70 16.53
C ILE A 98 20.26 20.46 17.03
N LEU A 99 20.41 19.98 18.26
CA LEU A 99 21.72 19.66 18.83
C LEU A 99 22.42 18.52 18.08
N LEU A 100 21.68 17.47 17.73
CA LEU A 100 22.18 16.34 16.96
C LEU A 100 22.70 16.78 15.59
N VAL A 101 21.92 17.56 14.85
CA VAL A 101 22.28 18.07 13.51
C VAL A 101 23.55 18.91 13.58
N ASN A 102 23.65 19.81 14.56
CA ASN A 102 24.85 20.61 14.78
C ASN A 102 26.09 19.72 15.12
N ARG A 103 25.93 18.69 15.96
CA ARG A 103 27.01 17.75 16.29
C ARG A 103 27.44 16.87 15.12
N LEU A 104 26.52 16.54 14.23
CA LEU A 104 26.81 15.81 12.99
C LEU A 104 27.50 16.70 11.93
N GLY A 105 27.66 18.00 12.19
CA GLY A 105 28.31 18.94 11.28
C GLY A 105 27.40 19.45 10.16
N GLU A 106 26.10 19.21 10.24
CA GLU A 106 25.11 19.72 9.31
C GLU A 106 24.53 21.05 9.83
N ARG A 107 24.10 21.94 8.93
CA ARG A 107 23.68 23.31 9.29
C ARG A 107 22.19 23.57 9.11
N TYR A 108 21.57 22.99 8.09
CA TYR A 108 20.19 23.30 7.72
C TYR A 108 19.26 22.16 8.13
N LEU A 109 18.17 22.50 8.81
CA LEU A 109 17.19 21.54 9.32
C LEU A 109 15.78 21.96 8.90
N TRP A 110 15.02 21.03 8.33
CA TRP A 110 13.62 21.21 7.99
C TRP A 110 12.73 20.50 9.01
N ILE A 111 11.77 21.23 9.57
CA ILE A 111 10.77 20.74 10.53
C ILE A 111 9.42 21.30 10.12
N ASP A 112 8.44 20.44 9.87
CA ASP A 112 7.09 20.81 9.43
C ASP A 112 6.45 21.93 10.29
N SER A 113 6.47 21.78 11.62
CA SER A 113 5.87 22.71 12.58
C SER A 113 6.51 24.10 12.60
N LEU A 114 7.78 24.22 12.17
CA LEU A 114 8.55 25.47 12.23
C LEU A 114 8.83 26.08 10.86
N CYS A 115 8.97 25.26 9.82
CA CYS A 115 9.27 25.68 8.45
C CYS A 115 8.00 26.02 7.65
N ILE A 116 6.83 25.55 8.09
CA ILE A 116 5.53 25.84 7.47
C ILE A 116 4.74 26.77 8.38
N VAL A 117 4.09 27.78 7.79
CA VAL A 117 3.15 28.67 8.50
C VAL A 117 1.82 27.93 8.70
N GLN A 118 1.56 27.48 9.93
CA GLN A 118 0.51 26.50 10.25
C GLN A 118 -0.92 27.08 10.26
N ASP A 119 -1.07 28.39 10.33
CA ASP A 119 -2.35 29.12 10.31
C ASP A 119 -2.69 29.67 8.91
N SER A 120 -2.03 29.17 7.86
CA SER A 120 -2.30 29.54 6.47
C SER A 120 -2.67 28.31 5.63
N ALA A 121 -3.92 28.25 5.16
CA ALA A 121 -4.43 27.16 4.34
C ALA A 121 -3.62 26.99 3.03
N SER A 122 -3.32 28.09 2.33
CA SER A 122 -2.52 28.07 1.11
C SER A 122 -1.09 27.58 1.35
N SER A 123 -0.46 27.98 2.45
CA SER A 123 0.88 27.49 2.83
C SER A 123 0.82 26.00 3.15
N TRP A 124 -0.19 25.55 3.89
CA TRP A 124 -0.35 24.15 4.24
C TRP A 124 -0.56 23.29 2.99
N GLU A 125 -1.45 23.70 2.09
CA GLU A 125 -1.79 22.94 0.87
C GLU A 125 -0.59 22.81 -0.09
N LEU A 126 0.16 23.89 -0.30
CA LEU A 126 1.38 23.86 -1.13
C LEU A 126 2.43 22.90 -0.56
N ASN A 127 2.63 22.92 0.76
CA ASN A 127 3.60 22.05 1.41
C ASN A 127 3.12 20.60 1.44
N ALA A 128 1.85 20.34 1.74
CA ALA A 128 1.25 19.01 1.74
C ALA A 128 1.45 18.30 0.39
N LYS A 129 1.24 19.02 -0.73
CA LYS A 129 1.48 18.51 -2.09
C LYS A 129 2.97 18.32 -2.41
N SER A 130 3.86 18.99 -1.70
CA SER A 130 5.31 19.01 -1.96
C SER A 130 6.14 18.12 -1.02
N MET A 131 5.52 17.33 -0.13
CA MET A 131 6.23 16.48 0.84
C MET A 131 7.25 15.54 0.19
N HIS A 132 6.95 15.02 -1.01
CA HIS A 132 7.87 14.18 -1.78
C HIS A 132 9.13 14.90 -2.23
N LEU A 133 9.05 16.21 -2.50
CA LEU A 133 10.21 17.03 -2.81
C LEU A 133 11.06 17.27 -1.56
N VAL A 134 10.41 17.50 -0.41
CA VAL A 134 11.09 17.76 0.87
C VAL A 134 11.86 16.53 1.35
N TYR A 135 11.19 15.41 1.58
CA TYR A 135 11.86 14.21 2.12
C TYR A 135 12.72 13.51 1.06
N GLY A 136 12.34 13.60 -0.22
CA GLY A 136 13.12 13.04 -1.34
C GLY A 136 14.47 13.72 -1.59
N ASN A 137 14.60 15.02 -1.27
CA ASN A 137 15.84 15.78 -1.46
C ASN A 137 16.64 16.00 -0.17
N ALA A 138 16.08 15.71 1.01
CA ALA A 138 16.80 15.74 2.28
C ALA A 138 18.07 14.88 2.22
N TYR A 139 19.14 15.30 2.89
CA TYR A 139 20.41 14.56 2.94
C TYR A 139 20.25 13.24 3.73
N PHE A 140 19.54 13.31 4.83
CA PHE A 140 18.90 12.22 5.56
C PHE A 140 17.74 12.78 6.39
N THR A 141 16.88 11.90 6.86
CA THR A 141 15.75 12.24 7.74
C THR A 141 16.00 11.63 9.12
N VAL A 142 15.87 12.43 10.17
CA VAL A 142 15.82 11.95 11.55
C VAL A 142 14.39 11.53 11.84
N CYS A 143 14.18 10.26 12.20
CA CYS A 143 12.89 9.74 12.59
C CYS A 143 12.88 9.54 14.11
N ALA A 144 12.17 10.41 14.83
CA ALA A 144 12.01 10.32 16.28
C ALA A 144 10.80 9.40 16.59
N ALA A 145 11.08 8.11 16.75
CA ALA A 145 10.08 7.05 16.95
C ALA A 145 9.97 6.55 18.40
N ASP A 146 10.80 7.05 19.32
CA ASP A 146 10.73 6.79 20.77
C ASP A 146 9.40 7.25 21.41
N GLY A 147 8.73 8.24 20.83
CA GLY A 147 7.51 8.82 21.39
C GLY A 147 6.99 10.00 20.57
N ASP A 148 6.70 11.11 21.25
CA ASP A 148 6.18 12.35 20.65
C ASP A 148 7.16 13.53 20.76
N ALA A 149 6.67 14.76 20.58
CA ALA A 149 7.49 15.96 20.55
C ALA A 149 8.21 16.25 21.87
N GLU A 150 7.69 15.76 23.01
CA GLU A 150 8.24 16.04 24.33
C GLU A 150 9.13 14.91 24.86
N THR A 151 9.13 13.75 24.20
CA THR A 151 9.92 12.58 24.63
C THR A 151 11.44 12.83 24.50
N GLY A 152 11.88 13.52 23.45
CA GLY A 152 13.29 13.68 23.12
C GLY A 152 13.85 12.51 22.29
N LEU A 153 15.15 12.58 22.00
CA LEU A 153 15.88 11.48 21.34
C LEU A 153 16.57 10.63 22.43
N LEU A 154 15.93 9.54 22.87
CA LEU A 154 16.39 8.79 24.05
C LEU A 154 17.80 8.21 23.87
N ALA A 155 18.13 7.75 22.66
CA ALA A 155 19.47 7.22 22.38
C ALA A 155 20.58 8.29 22.38
N ALA A 156 20.22 9.58 22.31
CA ALA A 156 21.16 10.71 22.27
C ALA A 156 21.28 11.45 23.63
N ASP A 157 20.46 11.09 24.62
CA ASP A 157 20.46 11.71 25.94
C ASP A 157 21.67 11.21 26.76
N VAL A 158 22.58 12.13 27.09
CA VAL A 158 23.86 11.84 27.76
C VAL A 158 23.64 11.53 29.25
N SER A 159 22.54 12.00 29.84
CA SER A 159 22.20 11.69 31.24
C SER A 159 22.01 10.18 31.45
N THR A 160 21.49 9.49 30.43
CA THR A 160 21.30 8.04 30.41
C THR A 160 22.62 7.26 30.30
N TRP A 161 23.72 7.92 29.91
CA TRP A 161 25.06 7.33 29.88
C TRP A 161 25.86 7.62 31.15
N MET A 162 25.57 8.73 31.86
CA MET A 162 26.32 9.17 33.04
C MET A 162 25.83 8.55 34.35
N ASP A 163 24.61 8.03 34.45
CA ASP A 163 24.17 7.25 35.63
C ASP A 163 24.89 5.89 35.78
N SER A 164 25.87 5.60 34.93
CA SER A 164 26.77 4.44 35.03
C SER A 164 28.10 4.71 35.75
N THR A 165 28.33 5.90 36.34
CA THR A 165 29.59 6.18 37.06
C THR A 165 29.61 5.61 38.48
N THR A 166 30.24 4.44 38.60
CA THR A 166 31.23 4.05 39.62
C THR A 166 30.96 4.45 41.08
N THR A 167 30.35 3.54 41.85
CA THR A 167 30.59 3.48 43.31
C THR A 167 31.79 2.58 43.56
N THR A 168 32.97 3.17 43.80
CA THR A 168 34.13 2.45 44.36
C THR A 168 33.87 2.15 45.83
N ILE A 169 33.61 0.88 46.16
CA ILE A 169 33.91 0.32 47.48
C ILE A 169 34.51 -1.08 47.26
N ASP A 170 35.79 -1.20 47.59
CA ASP A 170 36.56 -2.41 47.88
C ASP A 170 36.58 -3.56 46.83
N GLY A 171 37.54 -3.43 45.91
CA GLY A 171 38.45 -4.54 45.56
C GLY A 171 37.92 -5.73 44.75
N THR A 172 36.63 -5.80 44.41
CA THR A 172 36.09 -6.91 43.61
C THR A 172 35.12 -6.37 42.55
N SER A 173 35.62 -6.14 41.33
CA SER A 173 34.79 -5.65 40.22
C SER A 173 33.89 -6.77 39.68
N SER A 174 32.68 -6.89 40.22
CA SER A 174 31.57 -7.59 39.57
C SER A 174 30.72 -6.54 38.84
N PHE A 175 30.72 -6.62 37.51
CA PHE A 175 29.82 -5.83 36.67
C PHE A 175 28.40 -6.38 36.81
N THR A 176 27.55 -5.69 37.54
CA THR A 176 26.09 -5.87 37.44
C THR A 176 25.47 -4.54 36.98
N PRO A 177 25.09 -4.41 35.70
CA PRO A 177 24.37 -3.24 35.24
C PRO A 177 22.93 -3.31 35.75
N SER A 178 22.61 -2.53 36.77
CA SER A 178 21.23 -2.25 37.17
C SER A 178 20.70 -1.06 36.39
N THR A 179 20.17 -1.31 35.19
CA THR A 179 19.33 -0.33 34.48
C THR A 179 18.05 -1.02 34.04
N LYS A 180 17.00 -0.88 34.86
CA LYS A 180 15.64 -1.23 34.46
C LYS A 180 15.28 -0.38 33.23
N ALA A 181 14.90 -1.05 32.14
CA ALA A 181 14.49 -0.51 30.84
C ALA A 181 15.60 -0.12 29.83
N ARG A 182 16.72 -0.85 29.81
CA ARG A 182 17.39 -1.11 28.52
C ARG A 182 16.99 -2.52 28.12
N THR A 183 16.39 -2.69 26.94
CA THR A 183 16.19 -4.00 26.32
C THR A 183 17.57 -4.64 26.24
N SER A 184 17.95 -5.39 27.27
CA SER A 184 19.20 -6.13 27.29
C SER A 184 19.02 -7.14 26.18
N SER A 185 19.66 -6.89 25.04
CA SER A 185 19.77 -7.83 23.94
C SER A 185 20.04 -9.20 24.57
N LEU A 186 19.04 -10.09 24.50
CA LEU A 186 19.07 -11.38 25.19
C LEU A 186 20.29 -12.11 24.65
N SER A 187 21.34 -12.18 25.45
CA SER A 187 22.62 -12.69 25.01
C SER A 187 23.12 -13.73 25.98
N ALA A 188 23.58 -14.86 25.44
CA ALA A 188 24.08 -15.99 26.21
C ALA A 188 25.40 -16.45 25.59
N GLU A 189 26.40 -16.69 26.43
CA GLU A 189 27.63 -17.36 26.01
C GLU A 189 27.35 -18.86 25.91
N VAL A 190 27.51 -19.43 24.72
CA VAL A 190 27.23 -20.86 24.46
C VAL A 190 28.51 -21.69 24.35
N ALA A 191 29.65 -21.03 24.13
CA ALA A 191 30.99 -21.61 24.18
C ALA A 191 32.00 -20.48 24.48
N PRO A 192 33.22 -20.80 24.95
CA PRO A 192 34.24 -19.78 25.22
C PRO A 192 34.46 -18.84 24.04
N GLY A 193 34.14 -17.56 24.22
CA GLY A 193 34.27 -16.53 23.18
C GLY A 193 33.16 -16.52 22.12
N VAL A 194 32.12 -17.35 22.26
CA VAL A 194 30.96 -17.41 21.36
C VAL A 194 29.70 -17.01 22.12
N ARG A 195 29.13 -15.87 21.73
CA ARG A 195 27.89 -15.33 22.31
C ARG A 195 26.78 -15.35 21.27
N ILE A 196 25.66 -15.96 21.61
CA ILE A 196 24.41 -15.85 20.84
C ILE A 196 23.66 -14.61 21.33
N ILE A 197 23.09 -13.84 20.41
CA ILE A 197 22.24 -12.70 20.70
C ILE A 197 20.89 -12.94 20.01
N ALA A 198 19.80 -12.89 20.76
CA ALA A 198 18.48 -12.81 20.16
C ALA A 198 18.26 -11.36 19.68
N SER A 199 18.34 -11.15 18.37
CA SER A 199 17.99 -9.87 17.75
C SER A 199 16.51 -9.86 17.39
N ARG A 200 15.82 -8.77 17.72
CA ARG A 200 14.52 -8.46 17.13
C ARG A 200 14.79 -7.70 15.82
N PRO A 201 14.21 -8.11 14.68
CA PRO A 201 14.37 -7.35 13.44
C PRO A 201 13.96 -5.89 13.66
N ALA A 202 14.75 -4.94 13.16
CA ALA A 202 14.47 -3.51 13.31
C ALA A 202 13.05 -3.14 12.91
N GLU A 203 12.54 -3.74 11.83
CA GLU A 203 11.20 -3.45 11.34
C GLU A 203 10.10 -3.85 12.33
N ALA A 204 10.27 -4.95 13.09
CA ALA A 204 9.30 -5.36 14.11
C ALA A 204 9.23 -4.35 15.26
N VAL A 205 10.37 -3.75 15.63
CA VAL A 205 10.42 -2.68 16.63
C VAL A 205 9.79 -1.40 16.09
N ILE A 206 10.16 -1.02 14.86
CA ILE A 206 9.67 0.21 14.21
C ILE A 206 8.15 0.18 13.99
N GLN A 207 7.61 -0.92 13.49
CA GLN A 207 6.17 -1.06 13.20
C GLN A 207 5.30 -0.90 14.45
N GLY A 208 5.78 -1.31 15.62
CA GLY A 208 5.08 -1.15 16.90
C GLY A 208 5.07 0.28 17.45
N SER A 209 5.84 1.20 16.87
CA SER A 209 5.90 2.59 17.38
C SER A 209 4.68 3.43 17.00
N ARG A 210 4.30 4.34 17.92
CA ARG A 210 3.31 5.41 17.64
C ARG A 210 3.69 6.22 16.39
N TRP A 211 4.99 6.39 16.15
CA TRP A 211 5.50 7.05 14.95
C TRP A 211 5.15 6.29 13.66
N SER A 212 5.39 4.98 13.59
CA SER A 212 5.06 4.19 12.41
C SER A 212 3.55 3.99 12.23
N GLN A 213 2.76 4.13 13.28
CA GLN A 213 1.30 4.09 13.20
C GLN A 213 0.70 5.38 12.63
N ARG A 214 1.42 6.51 12.56
CA ARG A 214 0.91 7.78 12.02
C ARG A 214 0.88 7.74 10.48
N GLY A 215 -0.20 8.21 9.87
CA GLY A 215 -0.39 8.19 8.41
C GLY A 215 0.64 9.01 7.63
N TRP A 216 0.92 10.24 8.08
CA TRP A 216 1.89 11.14 7.42
C TRP A 216 3.32 10.59 7.41
N THR A 217 3.74 9.90 8.48
CA THR A 217 5.12 9.36 8.59
C THR A 217 5.42 8.28 7.57
N PHE A 218 4.39 7.67 6.97
CA PHE A 218 4.54 6.71 5.87
C PHE A 218 5.33 7.31 4.71
N GLN A 219 4.85 8.42 4.16
CA GLN A 219 5.53 9.05 3.03
C GLN A 219 6.85 9.71 3.44
N GLU A 220 6.92 10.25 4.67
CA GLU A 220 8.16 10.83 5.21
C GLU A 220 9.29 9.79 5.24
N ARG A 221 8.99 8.57 5.72
CA ARG A 221 9.93 7.45 5.74
C ARG A 221 10.23 6.94 4.33
N MET A 222 9.19 6.62 3.54
CA MET A 222 9.34 5.99 2.22
C MET A 222 10.07 6.87 1.21
N LEU A 223 9.85 8.19 1.25
CA LEU A 223 10.44 9.12 0.29
C LEU A 223 11.86 9.52 0.69
N SER A 224 12.23 9.36 1.96
CA SER A 224 13.58 9.61 2.45
C SER A 224 14.59 8.63 1.83
N ARG A 225 15.74 9.16 1.40
CA ARG A 225 16.84 8.32 0.86
C ARG A 225 17.58 7.56 1.95
N ARG A 226 17.62 8.16 3.14
CA ARG A 226 18.32 7.71 4.34
C ARG A 226 17.51 8.16 5.53
N CYS A 227 17.29 7.26 6.47
CA CYS A 227 16.61 7.51 7.72
C CYS A 227 17.55 7.15 8.87
N LEU A 228 17.64 8.04 9.86
CA LEU A 228 18.24 7.77 11.15
C LEU A 228 17.10 7.66 12.16
N ILE A 229 16.74 6.43 12.52
CA ILE A 229 15.54 6.10 13.29
C ILE A 229 15.93 5.88 14.75
N PHE A 230 15.36 6.68 15.64
CA PHE A 230 15.53 6.61 17.09
C PHE A 230 14.31 5.93 17.69
N ILE A 231 14.48 4.76 18.29
CA ILE A 231 13.38 3.96 18.85
C ILE A 231 13.88 3.03 19.96
N GLU A 232 13.11 2.89 21.03
CA GLU A 232 13.47 2.14 22.24
C GLU A 232 14.88 2.51 22.78
N GLY A 233 15.28 3.79 22.64
CA GLY A 233 16.63 4.25 23.04
C GLY A 233 17.77 3.68 22.19
N GLN A 234 17.46 3.18 20.99
CA GLN A 234 18.41 2.64 20.02
C GLN A 234 18.43 3.50 18.75
N VAL A 235 19.51 3.41 17.98
CA VAL A 235 19.63 4.07 16.67
C VAL A 235 19.76 3.05 15.54
N TYR A 236 18.90 3.20 14.53
CA TYR A 236 18.93 2.44 13.30
C TYR A 236 19.20 3.38 12.12
N PHE A 237 20.16 3.03 11.28
CA PHE A 237 20.35 3.65 9.98
C PHE A 237 19.69 2.79 8.91
N GLN A 238 18.72 3.34 8.20
CA GLN A 238 18.05 2.68 7.08
C GLN A 238 18.27 3.48 5.81
N CYS A 239 18.70 2.82 4.74
CA CYS A 239 18.71 3.37 3.40
C CYS A 239 18.20 2.32 2.42
N ARG A 240 18.17 2.66 1.13
CA ARG A 240 17.68 1.76 0.06
C ARG A 240 18.49 0.48 -0.14
N SER A 241 19.69 0.40 0.41
CA SER A 241 20.59 -0.72 0.19
C SER A 241 21.42 -1.08 1.41
N SER A 242 20.99 -0.68 2.60
CA SER A 242 21.59 -1.07 3.88
C SER A 242 20.63 -0.71 5.01
N LEU A 243 20.38 -1.64 5.92
CA LEU A 243 19.94 -1.37 7.28
C LEU A 243 21.09 -1.73 8.22
N ILE A 244 21.42 -0.82 9.13
CA ILE A 244 22.49 -0.98 10.13
C ILE A 244 21.89 -0.60 11.48
N SER A 245 22.04 -1.45 12.49
CA SER A 245 21.69 -1.13 13.86
C SER A 245 22.97 -0.84 14.66
N GLN A 246 22.83 -0.14 15.79
CA GLN A 246 23.98 0.16 16.66
C GLN A 246 24.74 -1.08 17.17
N HIS A 247 24.12 -2.26 17.13
CA HIS A 247 24.66 -3.51 17.64
C HIS A 247 25.08 -4.50 16.54
N ILE A 248 24.69 -4.29 15.29
CA ILE A 248 24.94 -5.23 14.19
C ILE A 248 25.64 -4.50 13.04
N PHE A 249 26.90 -4.87 12.82
CA PHE A 249 27.70 -4.38 11.70
C PHE A 249 27.90 -5.53 10.70
N PRO A 250 27.62 -5.33 9.40
CA PRO A 250 27.94 -6.34 8.40
C PRO A 250 29.47 -6.44 8.24
N ASP A 251 29.99 -7.67 8.18
CA ASP A 251 31.41 -7.93 8.03
C ASP A 251 32.00 -7.16 6.84
N HIS A 252 33.04 -6.38 7.12
CA HIS A 252 33.76 -5.60 6.12
C HIS A 252 34.69 -6.52 5.31
N GLY A 253 34.14 -7.27 4.36
CA GLY A 253 34.93 -8.20 3.53
C GLY A 253 34.34 -8.61 2.18
N GLY A 254 33.05 -8.40 1.94
CA GLY A 254 32.42 -8.69 0.64
C GLY A 254 32.74 -7.63 -0.41
N SER A 255 32.90 -8.05 -1.66
CA SER A 255 33.11 -7.17 -2.81
C SER A 255 31.99 -6.12 -2.87
N SER A 256 32.22 -4.94 -3.44
CA SER A 256 31.23 -3.86 -3.57
C SER A 256 29.95 -4.23 -4.36
N ASN A 257 29.88 -5.45 -4.88
CA ASN A 257 28.72 -6.05 -5.56
C ASN A 257 27.97 -7.09 -4.72
N ASP A 258 28.49 -7.51 -3.57
CA ASP A 258 27.79 -8.45 -2.70
C ASP A 258 26.77 -7.67 -1.88
N LYS A 259 25.49 -7.86 -2.21
CA LYS A 259 24.38 -7.42 -1.37
C LYS A 259 24.51 -8.20 -0.06
N ASN A 260 25.23 -7.65 0.93
CA ASN A 260 25.38 -8.26 2.25
C ASN A 260 23.98 -8.57 2.80
N TRP A 261 23.63 -9.86 2.79
CA TRP A 261 22.41 -10.36 3.38
C TRP A 261 22.44 -10.03 4.87
N SER A 262 21.38 -9.41 5.36
CA SER A 262 21.21 -9.11 6.78
C SER A 262 19.76 -9.40 7.13
N LEU A 263 19.54 -10.12 8.23
CA LEU A 263 18.19 -10.36 8.76
C LEU A 263 17.44 -9.04 9.00
N GLU A 264 18.18 -7.98 9.34
CA GLU A 264 17.68 -6.61 9.51
C GLU A 264 17.11 -5.99 8.22
N TRP A 265 17.36 -6.57 7.05
CA TRP A 265 16.78 -6.11 5.78
C TRP A 265 15.42 -6.72 5.45
N THR A 266 15.03 -7.80 6.13
CA THR A 266 13.74 -8.45 5.90
C THR A 266 12.62 -7.45 6.15
N ASN A 267 11.63 -7.41 5.25
CA ASN A 267 10.48 -6.49 5.31
C ASN A 267 10.79 -4.97 5.31
N SER A 268 12.03 -4.55 5.06
CA SER A 268 12.41 -3.13 4.99
C SER A 268 11.61 -2.37 3.90
N PRO A 269 10.77 -1.37 4.27
CA PRO A 269 9.96 -0.64 3.29
C PRO A 269 10.80 0.08 2.23
N LEU A 270 11.99 0.58 2.61
CA LEU A 270 12.87 1.27 1.66
C LEU A 270 13.47 0.36 0.57
N ARG A 271 13.44 -0.96 0.76
CA ARG A 271 13.84 -1.95 -0.27
C ARG A 271 12.75 -2.12 -1.32
N THR A 272 11.48 -1.97 -0.95
CA THR A 272 10.35 -2.15 -1.88
C THR A 272 10.42 -1.18 -3.07
N LEU A 273 11.06 -0.02 -2.89
CA LEU A 273 11.35 0.95 -3.96
C LEU A 273 12.20 0.40 -5.11
N GLU A 274 13.00 -0.65 -4.91
CA GLU A 274 13.66 -1.36 -6.02
C GLU A 274 12.62 -1.96 -6.98
N GLY A 275 11.47 -2.37 -6.44
CA GLY A 275 10.33 -2.89 -7.19
C GLY A 275 9.62 -1.85 -8.03
N LEU A 276 9.66 -0.56 -7.69
CA LEU A 276 8.93 0.50 -8.40
C LEU A 276 9.25 0.52 -9.90
N LYS A 277 10.53 0.36 -10.27
CA LYS A 277 10.95 0.37 -11.70
C LYS A 277 10.70 -0.95 -12.42
N ARG A 278 10.60 -2.07 -11.71
CA ARG A 278 10.49 -3.41 -12.31
C ARG A 278 9.05 -3.90 -12.36
N LYS A 279 8.32 -3.70 -11.27
CA LYS A 279 6.98 -4.20 -10.96
C LYS A 279 6.19 -3.12 -10.22
N ALA A 280 5.84 -2.04 -10.93
CA ALA A 280 5.23 -0.85 -10.32
C ALA A 280 3.93 -1.18 -9.56
N PHE A 281 3.07 -2.03 -10.13
CA PHE A 281 1.83 -2.44 -9.46
C PHE A 281 2.08 -3.24 -8.18
N TRP A 282 3.04 -4.16 -8.18
CA TRP A 282 3.44 -4.85 -6.95
C TRP A 282 3.93 -3.89 -5.86
N PHE A 283 4.72 -2.89 -6.25
CA PHE A 283 5.15 -1.84 -5.33
C PHE A 283 3.96 -1.05 -4.79
N TYR A 284 2.98 -0.72 -5.63
CA TYR A 284 1.71 -0.11 -5.20
C TYR A 284 0.97 -0.99 -4.17
N MET A 285 0.80 -2.30 -4.43
CA MET A 285 0.13 -3.21 -3.48
C MET A 285 0.79 -3.20 -2.11
N LYS A 286 2.14 -3.25 -2.06
CA LYS A 286 2.89 -3.16 -0.79
C LYS A 286 2.74 -1.80 -0.12
N CYS A 287 2.68 -0.71 -0.88
CA CYS A 287 2.44 0.62 -0.32
C CYS A 287 1.06 0.74 0.32
N VAL A 288 0.01 0.23 -0.32
CA VAL A 288 -1.36 0.24 0.25
C VAL A 288 -1.41 -0.54 1.56
N SER A 289 -0.83 -1.76 1.59
CA SER A 289 -0.77 -2.59 2.79
C SER A 289 0.01 -1.95 3.94
N LEU A 290 1.12 -1.25 3.64
CA LEU A 290 1.92 -0.55 4.65
C LEU A 290 1.29 0.77 5.12
N TYR A 291 0.43 1.38 4.30
CA TYR A 291 -0.16 2.69 4.56
C TYR A 291 -1.51 2.61 5.26
N THR A 292 -2.39 1.73 4.79
CA THR A 292 -3.71 1.51 5.38
C THR A 292 -3.56 0.94 6.79
N GLY A 293 -4.54 1.20 7.67
CA GLY A 293 -4.45 0.90 9.11
C GLY A 293 -3.63 1.89 9.93
N ARG A 294 -2.98 2.89 9.30
CA ARG A 294 -2.33 4.00 10.02
C ARG A 294 -3.33 5.05 10.48
N HIS A 295 -3.08 5.64 11.64
CA HIS A 295 -3.88 6.70 12.24
C HIS A 295 -3.64 8.06 11.59
N LEU A 296 -4.72 8.72 11.21
CA LEU A 296 -4.74 10.09 10.71
C LEU A 296 -5.50 10.97 11.69
N THR A 297 -4.88 12.09 12.12
CA THR A 297 -5.56 13.08 12.97
C THR A 297 -6.75 13.72 12.25
N LYS A 298 -6.61 13.96 10.95
CA LYS A 298 -7.68 14.42 10.06
C LYS A 298 -7.96 13.33 9.04
N PRO A 299 -9.13 12.69 9.05
CA PRO A 299 -9.44 11.62 8.10
C PRO A 299 -9.34 12.05 6.63
N GLN A 300 -9.59 13.33 6.31
CA GLN A 300 -9.51 13.85 4.93
C GLN A 300 -8.09 13.85 4.37
N ASP A 301 -7.07 13.79 5.22
CA ASP A 301 -5.67 13.82 4.80
C ASP A 301 -5.22 12.48 4.16
N VAL A 302 -6.08 11.46 4.06
CA VAL A 302 -5.72 10.12 3.59
C VAL A 302 -5.03 10.13 2.21
N LEU A 303 -5.55 10.86 1.23
CA LEU A 303 -4.92 10.96 -0.09
C LEU A 303 -3.71 11.91 -0.07
N ALA A 304 -3.75 12.96 0.76
CA ALA A 304 -2.65 13.91 0.88
C ALA A 304 -1.39 13.26 1.49
N ALA A 305 -1.58 12.43 2.52
CA ALA A 305 -0.52 11.68 3.19
C ALA A 305 0.05 10.53 2.33
N PHE A 306 -0.66 10.11 1.27
CA PHE A 306 -0.18 9.15 0.28
C PHE A 306 0.34 9.81 -1.02
N SER A 307 0.11 11.11 -1.19
CA SER A 307 0.31 11.83 -2.46
C SER A 307 1.74 11.74 -3.02
N GLY A 308 2.76 11.71 -2.17
CA GLY A 308 4.13 11.56 -2.62
C GLY A 308 4.44 10.20 -3.25
N ILE A 309 3.79 9.13 -2.77
CA ILE A 309 3.85 7.80 -3.37
C ILE A 309 3.02 7.76 -4.65
N SER A 310 1.85 8.39 -4.66
CA SER A 310 1.06 8.56 -5.89
C SER A 310 1.85 9.26 -6.99
N TRP A 311 2.66 10.26 -6.65
CA TRP A 311 3.54 10.93 -7.62
C TRP A 311 4.57 9.95 -8.20
N LEU A 312 5.28 9.18 -7.35
CA LEU A 312 6.25 8.19 -7.81
C LEU A 312 5.62 7.13 -8.73
N LEU A 313 4.46 6.62 -8.35
CA LEU A 313 3.71 5.65 -9.13
C LEU A 313 3.23 6.25 -10.45
N LYS A 314 2.69 7.48 -10.44
CA LYS A 314 2.28 8.18 -11.67
C LYS A 314 3.43 8.31 -12.67
N GLN A 315 4.64 8.60 -12.20
CA GLN A 315 5.81 8.69 -13.08
C GLN A 315 6.20 7.34 -13.70
N GLN A 316 6.01 6.21 -13.00
CA GLN A 316 6.33 4.90 -13.57
C GLN A 316 5.18 4.28 -14.37
N MET A 317 3.98 4.29 -13.82
CA MET A 317 2.78 3.75 -14.46
C MET A 317 2.27 4.62 -15.60
N GLN A 318 2.77 5.85 -15.71
CA GLN A 318 2.33 6.86 -16.69
C GLN A 318 0.82 7.17 -16.63
N ALA A 319 0.19 6.83 -15.50
CA ALA A 319 -1.22 7.01 -15.24
C ALA A 319 -1.43 7.60 -13.85
N ALA A 320 -2.41 8.49 -13.71
CA ALA A 320 -2.76 9.06 -12.42
C ALA A 320 -3.36 8.00 -11.48
N LEU A 321 -3.28 8.26 -10.18
CA LEU A 321 -4.02 7.51 -9.18
C LEU A 321 -5.31 8.27 -8.87
N PHE A 322 -6.45 7.65 -9.15
CA PHE A 322 -7.77 8.21 -8.89
C PHE A 322 -8.29 7.70 -7.56
N TYR A 323 -8.51 8.61 -6.60
CA TYR A 323 -8.81 8.28 -5.20
C TYR A 323 -7.88 7.20 -4.63
N GLY A 324 -6.60 7.21 -5.02
CA GLY A 324 -5.62 6.24 -4.54
C GLY A 324 -5.49 4.95 -5.36
N LEU A 325 -6.33 4.72 -6.39
CA LEU A 325 -6.23 3.56 -7.29
C LEU A 325 -5.56 3.92 -8.63
N PRO A 326 -4.58 3.16 -9.13
CA PRO A 326 -3.92 3.45 -10.41
C PRO A 326 -4.86 3.23 -11.60
N MET A 327 -5.01 4.27 -12.43
CA MET A 327 -5.94 4.22 -13.57
C MET A 327 -5.54 3.21 -14.65
N SER A 328 -4.26 2.89 -14.82
CA SER A 328 -3.79 1.92 -15.84
C SER A 328 -3.97 0.45 -15.44
N HIS A 329 -4.35 0.18 -14.19
CA HIS A 329 -4.50 -1.17 -13.62
C HIS A 329 -5.78 -1.24 -12.78
N PHE A 330 -6.82 -0.51 -13.18
CA PHE A 330 -7.96 -0.22 -12.33
C PHE A 330 -8.75 -1.47 -11.93
N ASP A 331 -8.96 -2.40 -12.87
CA ASP A 331 -9.66 -3.68 -12.61
C ASP A 331 -8.97 -4.47 -11.50
N LEU A 332 -7.63 -4.57 -11.53
CA LEU A 332 -6.86 -5.25 -10.48
C LEU A 332 -6.82 -4.42 -9.19
N ALA A 333 -6.72 -3.10 -9.30
CA ALA A 333 -6.67 -2.19 -8.16
C ALA A 333 -7.95 -2.24 -7.32
N LEU A 334 -9.10 -2.57 -7.92
CA LEU A 334 -10.37 -2.77 -7.24
C LEU A 334 -10.43 -4.09 -6.44
N LEU A 335 -9.50 -5.03 -6.61
CA LEU A 335 -9.56 -6.32 -5.91
C LEU A 335 -8.89 -6.31 -4.53
N TRP A 336 -8.66 -5.14 -3.92
CA TRP A 336 -8.16 -5.06 -2.55
C TRP A 336 -9.16 -5.71 -1.58
N THR A 337 -8.72 -6.29 -0.48
CA THR A 337 -9.59 -6.87 0.57
C THR A 337 -9.18 -6.37 1.94
N PRO A 338 -10.12 -6.20 2.88
CA PRO A 338 -9.78 -5.88 4.26
C PRO A 338 -9.16 -7.10 4.97
N ILE A 339 -8.12 -6.87 5.77
CA ILE A 339 -7.56 -7.88 6.71
C ILE A 339 -8.40 -7.91 7.99
N GLU A 340 -8.83 -6.74 8.41
CA GLU A 340 -9.62 -6.48 9.62
C GLU A 340 -10.90 -5.76 9.22
N PRO A 341 -11.98 -5.85 10.01
CA PRO A 341 -13.22 -5.14 9.73
C PRO A 341 -12.97 -3.65 9.52
N LEU A 342 -13.48 -3.10 8.43
CA LEU A 342 -13.33 -1.69 8.10
C LEU A 342 -14.65 -0.96 8.22
N GLU A 343 -14.57 0.29 8.64
CA GLU A 343 -15.70 1.20 8.67
C GLU A 343 -15.56 2.27 7.59
N ARG A 344 -16.71 2.80 7.15
CA ARG A 344 -16.72 3.95 6.24
C ARG A 344 -16.19 5.18 6.99
N ARG A 345 -15.19 5.84 6.39
CA ARG A 345 -14.57 7.04 6.95
C ARG A 345 -15.61 8.15 7.13
N ARG A 346 -15.55 8.86 8.27
CA ARG A 346 -16.43 10.02 8.55
C ARG A 346 -16.30 11.06 7.44
N HIS A 347 -17.41 11.68 7.03
CA HIS A 347 -17.55 12.48 5.80
C HIS A 347 -17.56 11.64 4.51
N MET A 348 -18.48 10.67 4.45
CA MET A 348 -18.67 9.71 3.36
C MET A 348 -18.80 10.33 1.95
N ALA A 349 -19.23 11.59 1.86
CA ALA A 349 -19.40 12.29 0.59
C ALA A 349 -18.07 12.55 -0.15
N ASP A 350 -16.95 12.60 0.58
CA ASP A 350 -15.66 13.01 0.01
C ASP A 350 -14.90 11.83 -0.63
N PHE A 351 -15.22 10.58 -0.24
CA PHE A 351 -14.47 9.39 -0.67
C PHE A 351 -15.36 8.23 -1.08
N PRO A 352 -15.07 7.56 -2.22
CA PRO A 352 -15.89 6.46 -2.70
C PRO A 352 -15.78 5.18 -1.86
N SER A 353 -16.79 4.33 -1.94
CA SER A 353 -16.79 2.98 -1.33
C SER A 353 -15.85 2.01 -2.03
N TRP A 354 -15.61 2.19 -3.32
CA TRP A 354 -14.78 1.30 -4.13
C TRP A 354 -13.27 1.51 -3.92
N SER A 355 -12.85 2.65 -3.35
CA SER A 355 -11.46 2.93 -2.99
C SER A 355 -11.18 2.62 -1.53
N TRP A 356 -10.00 2.06 -1.24
CA TRP A 356 -9.48 1.88 0.11
C TRP A 356 -9.40 3.20 0.90
N ALA A 357 -9.30 4.36 0.23
CA ALA A 357 -9.22 5.67 0.89
C ALA A 357 -10.50 6.05 1.65
N GLY A 358 -11.65 5.51 1.23
CA GLY A 358 -12.94 5.75 1.90
C GLY A 358 -13.14 4.92 3.17
N TRP A 359 -12.22 4.02 3.51
CA TRP A 359 -12.33 3.11 4.64
C TRP A 359 -11.31 3.43 5.73
N ASP A 360 -11.66 3.11 6.98
CA ASP A 360 -10.83 3.36 8.17
C ASP A 360 -10.89 2.18 9.15
N GLY A 361 -10.01 2.19 10.14
CA GLY A 361 -10.03 1.24 11.28
C GLY A 361 -9.21 -0.03 11.09
N GLY A 362 -8.69 -0.31 9.88
CA GLY A 362 -7.89 -1.50 9.61
C GLY A 362 -7.09 -1.43 8.31
N LYS A 363 -6.48 -2.56 7.94
CA LYS A 363 -5.60 -2.68 6.77
C LYS A 363 -6.34 -3.21 5.54
N ALA A 364 -6.00 -2.66 4.37
CA ALA A 364 -6.36 -3.20 3.07
C ALA A 364 -5.15 -3.88 2.45
N GLU A 365 -5.38 -5.02 1.81
CA GLU A 365 -4.33 -5.78 1.13
C GLU A 365 -4.78 -6.31 -0.24
N TYR A 366 -3.83 -6.86 -0.97
CA TYR A 366 -4.04 -7.60 -2.21
C TYR A 366 -3.50 -9.01 -1.96
N ALA A 367 -4.34 -9.90 -1.43
CA ALA A 367 -3.94 -11.24 -1.03
C ALA A 367 -3.42 -12.02 -2.25
N ALA A 368 -2.17 -12.48 -2.18
CA ALA A 368 -1.50 -13.12 -3.31
C ALA A 368 -2.26 -14.38 -3.75
N ASP A 369 -2.72 -15.20 -2.81
CA ASP A 369 -3.45 -16.44 -3.08
C ASP A 369 -4.82 -16.17 -3.70
N MET A 370 -5.48 -15.09 -3.28
CA MET A 370 -6.73 -14.64 -3.90
C MET A 370 -6.52 -14.21 -5.36
N LEU A 371 -5.35 -13.62 -5.66
CA LEU A 371 -5.02 -12.99 -6.93
C LEU A 371 -4.03 -13.77 -7.81
N ASP A 372 -3.66 -15.00 -7.44
CA ASP A 372 -2.53 -15.74 -8.01
C ASP A 372 -2.56 -15.78 -9.56
N GLY A 373 -3.73 -16.09 -10.13
CA GLY A 373 -3.95 -16.05 -11.57
C GLY A 373 -3.65 -14.69 -12.21
N ALA A 374 -4.17 -13.61 -11.62
CA ALA A 374 -3.96 -12.25 -12.13
C ALA A 374 -2.50 -11.77 -11.94
N LEU A 375 -1.84 -12.14 -10.84
CA LEU A 375 -0.47 -11.73 -10.54
C LEU A 375 0.58 -12.50 -11.35
N SER A 376 0.23 -13.69 -11.86
CA SER A 376 1.08 -14.50 -12.74
C SER A 376 1.47 -13.77 -14.04
N ASN A 377 0.55 -12.98 -14.62
CA ASN A 377 0.83 -12.06 -15.71
C ASN A 377 -0.26 -10.99 -15.75
N VAL A 378 -0.01 -9.88 -15.06
CA VAL A 378 -0.97 -8.78 -14.88
C VAL A 378 -1.37 -8.17 -16.23
N GLN A 379 -0.41 -7.98 -17.13
CA GLN A 379 -0.70 -7.42 -18.46
C GLN A 379 -1.61 -8.33 -19.29
N GLU A 380 -1.29 -9.63 -19.33
CA GLU A 380 -2.11 -10.60 -20.07
C GLU A 380 -3.52 -10.67 -19.47
N TRP A 381 -3.60 -10.70 -18.14
CA TRP A 381 -4.86 -10.68 -17.42
C TRP A 381 -5.70 -9.45 -17.72
N LEU A 382 -5.12 -8.24 -17.61
CA LEU A 382 -5.82 -7.01 -17.95
C LEU A 382 -6.32 -7.01 -19.39
N ARG A 383 -5.61 -7.65 -20.33
CA ARG A 383 -5.99 -7.67 -21.75
C ARG A 383 -7.06 -8.69 -22.09
N HIS A 384 -6.99 -9.87 -21.50
CA HIS A 384 -7.77 -11.03 -21.96
C HIS A 384 -8.86 -11.47 -20.97
N HIS A 385 -8.75 -11.04 -19.71
CA HIS A 385 -9.61 -11.48 -18.61
C HIS A 385 -10.43 -10.34 -17.99
N THR A 386 -10.38 -9.13 -18.57
CA THR A 386 -11.21 -7.98 -18.14
C THR A 386 -12.03 -7.44 -19.31
N TRP A 387 -13.18 -6.84 -19.02
CA TRP A 387 -14.10 -6.33 -20.05
C TRP A 387 -14.79 -5.01 -19.70
N ILE A 388 -14.74 -4.58 -18.44
CA ILE A 388 -15.48 -3.39 -18.01
C ILE A 388 -14.80 -2.14 -18.57
N LEU A 389 -15.61 -1.25 -19.15
CA LEU A 389 -15.20 0.11 -19.51
C LEU A 389 -15.64 1.05 -18.39
N TRP A 390 -14.67 1.56 -17.63
CA TRP A 390 -14.93 2.40 -16.47
C TRP A 390 -15.10 3.85 -16.90
N TYR A 391 -16.25 4.47 -16.58
CA TYR A 391 -16.46 5.90 -16.79
C TYR A 391 -16.51 6.64 -15.45
N LEU A 392 -15.89 7.80 -15.45
CA LEU A 392 -15.93 8.76 -14.36
C LEU A 392 -16.92 9.86 -14.68
N ARG A 393 -17.71 10.24 -13.68
CA ARG A 393 -18.60 11.38 -13.76
C ARG A 393 -17.96 12.61 -13.13
N ASP A 394 -17.92 13.72 -13.84
CA ASP A 394 -17.47 14.99 -13.25
C ASP A 394 -18.60 15.72 -12.50
N PHE A 395 -18.27 16.82 -11.81
CA PHE A 395 -19.23 17.68 -11.09
C PHE A 395 -20.30 18.31 -11.98
N GLU A 396 -20.04 18.46 -13.29
CA GLU A 396 -21.00 18.96 -14.27
C GLU A 396 -21.92 17.83 -14.79
N GLY A 397 -21.63 16.58 -14.41
CA GLY A 397 -22.36 15.39 -14.84
C GLY A 397 -21.86 14.81 -16.16
N ASN A 398 -20.73 15.27 -16.70
CA ASN A 398 -20.14 14.69 -17.91
C ASN A 398 -19.48 13.35 -17.62
N LEU A 399 -19.62 12.42 -18.56
CA LEU A 399 -18.94 11.11 -18.50
C LEU A 399 -17.65 11.12 -19.31
N ARG A 400 -16.59 10.59 -18.72
CA ARG A 400 -15.31 10.36 -19.41
C ARG A 400 -14.76 8.97 -19.11
N PRO A 401 -14.10 8.29 -20.06
CA PRO A 401 -13.39 7.07 -19.76
C PRO A 401 -12.33 7.32 -18.68
N LEU A 402 -12.18 6.37 -17.76
CA LEU A 402 -11.21 6.43 -16.66
C LEU A 402 -9.78 6.31 -17.20
N TRP A 403 -9.58 5.49 -18.23
CA TRP A 403 -8.33 5.34 -18.95
C TRP A 403 -8.58 5.29 -20.46
N ASP A 404 -7.64 5.81 -21.25
CA ASP A 404 -7.74 5.86 -22.71
C ASP A 404 -6.33 5.74 -23.30
N ARG A 405 -6.12 4.73 -24.15
CA ARG A 405 -4.82 4.44 -24.78
C ARG A 405 -4.33 5.56 -25.68
N ASP A 406 -5.25 6.28 -26.31
CA ASP A 406 -4.90 7.28 -27.32
C ASP A 406 -4.56 8.63 -26.64
N ILE A 407 -4.87 8.77 -25.34
CA ILE A 407 -4.63 9.99 -24.54
C ILE A 407 -3.50 9.78 -23.52
N LEU A 408 -3.46 8.62 -22.86
CA LEU A 408 -2.54 8.34 -21.76
C LEU A 408 -1.37 7.46 -22.22
N ASN A 409 -0.20 7.75 -21.66
CA ASN A 409 1.01 6.96 -21.92
C ASN A 409 0.95 5.61 -21.16
N GLU A 410 1.72 4.65 -21.67
CA GLU A 410 1.80 3.29 -21.14
C GLU A 410 2.80 3.12 -19.99
N ASP A 411 2.56 2.09 -19.18
CA ASP A 411 3.39 1.72 -18.03
C ASP A 411 4.86 1.43 -18.43
N GLN A 412 5.79 2.01 -17.65
CA GLN A 412 7.24 1.93 -17.87
C GLN A 412 7.96 0.91 -16.97
N SER A 413 7.24 -0.01 -16.34
CA SER A 413 7.81 -1.13 -15.58
C SER A 413 8.74 -1.95 -16.47
N GLY A 414 9.90 -2.32 -15.92
CA GLY A 414 10.93 -3.06 -16.63
C GLY A 414 10.51 -4.48 -17.03
N GLU A 415 9.64 -5.12 -16.22
CA GLU A 415 9.09 -6.43 -16.53
C GLU A 415 7.73 -6.29 -17.22
N ARG A 416 7.62 -6.85 -18.44
CA ARG A 416 6.42 -6.72 -19.28
C ARG A 416 5.15 -7.26 -18.63
N ARG A 417 5.26 -8.36 -17.87
CA ARG A 417 4.13 -8.99 -17.18
C ARG A 417 3.41 -8.08 -16.18
N TRP A 418 4.05 -6.97 -15.77
CA TRP A 418 3.49 -5.98 -14.85
C TRP A 418 2.95 -4.72 -15.55
N GLY A 419 2.86 -4.73 -16.89
CA GLY A 419 2.29 -3.61 -17.64
C GLY A 419 0.77 -3.48 -17.51
N GLY A 420 0.25 -2.30 -17.85
CA GLY A 420 -1.18 -1.98 -17.85
C GLY A 420 -1.94 -2.48 -19.09
N TYR A 421 -3.10 -1.87 -19.36
CA TYR A 421 -4.09 -2.33 -20.35
C TYR A 421 -3.58 -2.57 -21.78
N ALA A 422 -3.03 -1.58 -22.49
CA ALA A 422 -2.66 -1.80 -23.90
C ALA A 422 -1.24 -2.37 -24.06
N GLY A 423 -0.37 -2.11 -23.09
CA GLY A 423 1.02 -2.54 -23.09
C GLY A 423 1.90 -1.75 -24.06
N ARG A 424 3.22 -1.95 -23.97
CA ARG A 424 4.17 -1.18 -24.78
C ARG A 424 4.05 -1.52 -26.27
N ASN A 425 3.74 -0.53 -27.11
CA ASN A 425 3.84 -0.64 -28.56
C ASN A 425 5.32 -0.79 -28.97
N MET A 426 5.72 -1.95 -29.51
CA MET A 426 6.99 -2.12 -30.22
C MET A 426 6.72 -2.46 -31.69
N GLN A 427 7.60 -1.98 -32.58
CA GLN A 427 7.54 -2.33 -34.00
C GLN A 427 7.75 -3.85 -34.21
N PRO A 428 7.12 -4.47 -35.23
CA PRO A 428 7.13 -5.93 -35.44
C PRO A 428 8.53 -6.55 -35.49
N ASN A 429 9.56 -5.79 -35.89
CA ASN A 429 10.93 -6.28 -36.01
C ASN A 429 11.66 -6.51 -34.66
N GLN A 430 11.08 -6.10 -33.53
CA GLN A 430 11.63 -6.39 -32.19
C GLN A 430 10.97 -7.59 -31.50
N VAL A 431 9.91 -8.15 -32.08
CA VAL A 431 9.21 -9.34 -31.54
C VAL A 431 10.06 -10.60 -31.69
N ARG A 432 10.84 -10.71 -32.78
CA ARG A 432 11.69 -11.88 -33.07
C ARG A 432 12.89 -12.08 -32.14
N ILE A 433 13.28 -11.06 -31.36
CA ILE A 433 14.39 -11.16 -30.40
C ILE A 433 13.88 -11.59 -29.01
N ALA A 434 12.57 -11.44 -28.73
CA ALA A 434 12.00 -11.74 -27.40
C ALA A 434 11.49 -13.18 -27.23
N GLU A 435 11.33 -13.95 -28.32
CA GLU A 435 10.87 -15.35 -28.28
C GLU A 435 12.02 -16.36 -28.07
N HIS A 436 13.28 -15.91 -28.01
CA HIS A 436 14.46 -16.79 -27.92
C HIS A 436 15.44 -16.50 -26.78
N ASP A 437 15.04 -15.73 -25.75
CA ASP A 437 15.81 -15.65 -24.50
C ASP A 437 15.41 -16.81 -23.56
N SER A 438 15.69 -18.04 -24.00
CA SER A 438 15.70 -19.24 -23.15
C SER A 438 17.06 -19.49 -22.49
N ASP A 439 18.06 -18.62 -22.72
CA ASP A 439 19.40 -18.70 -22.12
C ASP A 439 19.70 -17.47 -21.25
N MET A 440 19.13 -17.44 -20.04
CA MET A 440 19.66 -16.63 -18.95
C MET A 440 20.67 -17.47 -18.16
N PRO A 441 21.88 -16.96 -17.86
CA PRO A 441 22.82 -17.68 -17.01
C PRO A 441 22.19 -17.91 -15.63
N HIS A 442 22.28 -19.14 -15.13
CA HIS A 442 21.92 -19.51 -13.77
C HIS A 442 22.55 -18.53 -12.75
N THR A 443 21.81 -17.50 -12.38
CA THR A 443 22.03 -16.79 -11.12
C THR A 443 21.33 -17.57 -10.03
N PRO A 444 21.99 -17.86 -8.90
CA PRO A 444 21.45 -18.79 -7.92
C PRO A 444 20.12 -18.27 -7.39
N TYR A 445 19.15 -19.18 -7.48
CA TYR A 445 17.92 -19.26 -6.71
C TYR A 445 17.97 -18.48 -5.39
N ILE A 446 17.03 -17.55 -5.23
CA ILE A 446 16.44 -17.27 -3.91
C ILE A 446 14.96 -17.56 -4.11
N GLU A 447 14.62 -18.83 -3.92
CA GLU A 447 13.27 -19.29 -3.64
C GLU A 447 12.80 -18.70 -2.30
N GLU A 448 11.50 -18.39 -2.26
CA GLU A 448 10.58 -18.77 -1.18
C GLU A 448 11.08 -18.72 0.27
N GLU A 449 11.34 -17.54 0.82
CA GLU A 449 11.26 -17.34 2.28
C GLU A 449 10.80 -15.91 2.62
N ASP A 450 9.53 -15.63 2.34
CA ASP A 450 8.72 -14.75 3.18
C ASP A 450 7.39 -15.52 3.30
N TYR A 451 6.85 -15.64 4.53
CA TYR A 451 5.67 -16.46 4.92
C TYR A 451 5.98 -17.91 5.41
N ARG A 452 6.65 -18.02 6.57
CA ARG A 452 6.40 -19.13 7.52
C ARG A 452 5.80 -18.55 8.79
N ILE A 453 4.53 -18.83 9.05
CA ILE A 453 3.89 -18.70 10.35
C ILE A 453 3.80 -20.13 10.92
N TYR A 454 4.16 -20.26 12.20
CA TYR A 454 4.37 -21.49 12.96
C TYR A 454 3.33 -22.60 12.74
N GLU A 455 3.76 -23.75 12.20
CA GLU A 455 3.06 -25.02 12.35
C GLU A 455 3.67 -25.78 13.55
N VAL A 456 2.80 -26.16 14.48
CA VAL A 456 3.10 -27.06 15.60
C VAL A 456 3.17 -28.48 15.05
N GLU A 457 4.26 -29.18 15.36
CA GLU A 457 4.54 -30.55 14.95
C GLU A 457 3.39 -31.51 15.36
N SER A 458 2.92 -32.32 14.41
CA SER A 458 2.24 -33.59 14.70
C SER A 458 2.82 -34.70 13.82
N GLU A 459 2.79 -35.90 14.40
CA GLU A 459 3.78 -36.96 14.24
C GLU A 459 3.75 -37.72 12.91
N LYS A 460 4.93 -38.24 12.57
CA LYS A 460 5.21 -39.15 11.44
C LYS A 460 4.35 -40.41 11.50
N SER A 461 3.78 -40.80 10.36
CA SER A 461 3.43 -42.20 10.08
C SER A 461 4.04 -42.62 8.74
N THR A 462 4.95 -43.58 8.84
CA THR A 462 5.59 -44.34 7.76
C THR A 462 4.63 -45.33 7.13
N VAL A 463 4.53 -45.40 5.79
CA VAL A 463 4.13 -46.62 5.09
C VAL A 463 4.99 -46.81 3.83
N LEU A 464 5.38 -48.06 3.67
CA LEU A 464 6.30 -48.69 2.72
C LEU A 464 5.77 -48.68 1.27
N GLY A 465 6.70 -48.80 0.31
CA GLY A 465 6.39 -49.05 -1.09
C GLY A 465 5.94 -50.48 -1.37
N ASP A 466 5.30 -50.69 -2.53
CA ASP A 466 5.76 -51.68 -3.51
C ASP A 466 4.99 -51.57 -4.84
N ASP A 467 5.67 -52.15 -5.83
CA ASP A 467 5.48 -52.24 -7.27
C ASP A 467 4.11 -52.61 -7.88
N ASN A 468 4.05 -52.29 -9.19
CA ASN A 468 3.32 -52.95 -10.28
C ASN A 468 1.80 -52.77 -10.41
N CYS A 469 1.40 -52.03 -11.44
CA CYS A 469 0.45 -52.55 -12.43
C CYS A 469 0.48 -51.73 -13.75
N HIS A 470 0.97 -52.37 -14.82
CA HIS A 470 0.72 -51.97 -16.20
C HIS A 470 -0.71 -52.37 -16.60
N TYR A 471 -1.51 -51.46 -17.14
CA TYR A 471 -2.59 -51.81 -18.08
C TYR A 471 -2.79 -50.75 -19.17
N ARG A 472 -2.65 -51.23 -20.41
CA ARG A 472 -3.16 -50.80 -21.73
C ARG A 472 -3.72 -49.38 -21.92
N ARG A 473 -3.07 -48.65 -22.83
CA ARG A 473 -3.64 -47.57 -23.65
C ARG A 473 -4.60 -48.15 -24.69
N GLU A 474 -5.87 -47.77 -24.65
CA GLU A 474 -6.74 -47.69 -25.84
C GLU A 474 -7.66 -46.45 -25.70
N ASP A 475 -7.59 -45.60 -26.72
CA ASP A 475 -8.53 -44.56 -27.17
C ASP A 475 -8.97 -43.43 -26.22
N GLU A 476 -8.10 -42.41 -26.08
CA GLU A 476 -8.51 -41.06 -25.67
C GLU A 476 -9.14 -40.30 -26.87
N PRO A 477 -10.33 -39.68 -26.73
CA PRO A 477 -10.82 -38.75 -27.73
C PRO A 477 -9.98 -37.47 -27.67
N TYR A 478 -9.41 -37.08 -28.82
CA TYR A 478 -8.73 -35.81 -29.03
C TYR A 478 -9.62 -34.63 -28.59
N VAL A 479 -9.27 -33.99 -27.47
CA VAL A 479 -9.78 -32.67 -27.09
C VAL A 479 -8.77 -31.64 -27.62
N PRO A 480 -9.16 -30.65 -28.43
CA PRO A 480 -8.20 -29.70 -28.98
C PRO A 480 -7.64 -28.84 -27.87
N ALA A 481 -6.31 -28.74 -27.79
CA ALA A 481 -5.62 -27.72 -27.02
C ALA A 481 -6.22 -26.34 -27.36
N TYR A 482 -6.46 -25.50 -26.34
CA TYR A 482 -6.92 -24.12 -26.51
C TYR A 482 -5.98 -23.39 -27.47
N GLN A 483 -6.42 -23.24 -28.73
CA GLN A 483 -5.76 -22.37 -29.67
C GLN A 483 -6.19 -20.95 -29.34
N PRO A 484 -5.27 -20.01 -29.05
CA PRO A 484 -5.64 -18.61 -28.86
C PRO A 484 -6.43 -18.18 -30.09
N GLN A 485 -7.70 -17.82 -29.87
CA GLN A 485 -8.54 -17.29 -30.94
C GLN A 485 -7.79 -16.13 -31.60
N ARG A 486 -7.83 -16.06 -32.94
CA ARG A 486 -7.23 -14.93 -33.67
C ARG A 486 -7.74 -13.63 -33.02
N PRO A 487 -6.85 -12.73 -32.57
CA PRO A 487 -7.27 -11.53 -31.85
C PRO A 487 -8.28 -10.79 -32.73
N SER A 488 -9.44 -10.45 -32.15
CA SER A 488 -10.41 -9.61 -32.84
C SER A 488 -9.71 -8.31 -33.27
N ASP A 489 -9.83 -7.93 -34.55
CA ASP A 489 -9.20 -6.70 -35.05
C ASP A 489 -9.75 -5.44 -34.34
N PHE A 490 -10.90 -5.57 -33.66
CA PHE A 490 -11.54 -4.50 -32.91
C PHE A 490 -11.05 -4.49 -31.45
N LYS A 491 -10.33 -3.43 -31.10
CA LYS A 491 -9.92 -3.12 -29.74
C LYS A 491 -10.86 -2.11 -29.10
N ASP A 492 -11.06 -2.20 -27.79
CA ASP A 492 -11.77 -1.17 -27.03
C ASP A 492 -10.89 0.07 -26.79
N VAL A 493 -11.45 1.09 -26.12
CA VAL A 493 -10.75 2.35 -25.75
C VAL A 493 -9.53 2.09 -24.86
N TYR A 494 -9.52 0.95 -24.15
CA TYR A 494 -8.42 0.54 -23.29
C TYR A 494 -7.35 -0.24 -24.07
N GLY A 495 -7.56 -0.46 -25.37
CA GLY A 495 -6.67 -1.21 -26.23
C GLY A 495 -6.75 -2.73 -26.07
N ARG A 496 -7.75 -3.24 -25.33
CA ARG A 496 -8.00 -4.66 -25.12
C ARG A 496 -8.77 -5.25 -26.31
N PRO A 497 -8.52 -6.51 -26.69
CA PRO A 497 -9.37 -7.20 -27.66
C PRO A 497 -10.80 -7.34 -27.12
N ILE A 498 -11.79 -7.03 -27.95
CA ILE A 498 -13.20 -7.21 -27.54
C ILE A 498 -13.52 -8.71 -27.54
N ARG A 499 -13.96 -9.21 -26.38
CA ARG A 499 -14.37 -10.61 -26.18
C ARG A 499 -15.70 -10.89 -26.90
N ASP A 500 -15.84 -12.08 -27.46
CA ASP A 500 -17.08 -12.46 -28.16
C ASP A 500 -18.32 -12.44 -27.24
N ALA A 501 -18.15 -12.83 -25.96
CA ALA A 501 -19.23 -12.84 -24.97
C ALA A 501 -19.88 -11.47 -24.71
N ILE A 502 -19.16 -10.37 -24.96
CA ILE A 502 -19.65 -8.99 -24.78
C ILE A 502 -19.72 -8.20 -26.09
N LYS A 503 -19.53 -8.85 -27.23
CA LYS A 503 -19.58 -8.21 -28.54
C LYS A 503 -20.98 -7.65 -28.79
N GLY A 504 -21.05 -6.34 -29.11
CA GLY A 504 -22.31 -5.62 -29.25
C GLY A 504 -22.95 -5.15 -27.94
N ARG A 505 -22.33 -5.44 -26.78
CA ARG A 505 -22.76 -4.98 -25.45
C ARG A 505 -21.90 -3.88 -24.85
N ASN A 506 -20.84 -3.46 -25.55
CA ASN A 506 -20.06 -2.26 -25.22
C ASN A 506 -20.91 -1.02 -25.50
N ASN A 507 -21.86 -0.76 -24.61
CA ASN A 507 -22.76 0.37 -24.71
C ASN A 507 -22.16 1.58 -24.00
N THR A 508 -21.92 2.65 -24.77
CA THR A 508 -21.54 3.96 -24.22
C THR A 508 -22.77 4.81 -23.89
N ASP A 509 -23.97 4.34 -24.23
CA ASP A 509 -25.24 5.02 -24.00
C ASP A 509 -25.73 4.70 -22.59
N PHE A 510 -25.25 5.49 -21.64
CA PHE A 510 -25.72 5.46 -20.26
C PHE A 510 -27.09 6.11 -20.14
N THR A 511 -27.93 5.57 -19.25
CA THR A 511 -29.31 6.03 -18.99
C THR A 511 -29.51 6.48 -17.53
N GLY A 512 -28.63 6.06 -16.62
CA GLY A 512 -28.69 6.40 -15.20
C GLY A 512 -28.31 7.85 -14.91
N ILE A 513 -29.30 8.67 -14.58
CA ILE A 513 -29.14 10.04 -14.04
C ILE A 513 -28.89 10.02 -12.52
N LEU A 514 -28.22 11.05 -12.00
CA LEU A 514 -28.09 11.28 -10.55
C LEU A 514 -29.32 12.06 -10.05
N PRO A 515 -29.78 11.83 -8.80
CA PRO A 515 -30.87 12.61 -8.23
C PRO A 515 -30.62 14.13 -8.29
N ASP A 516 -29.38 14.54 -8.06
CA ASP A 516 -28.97 15.95 -8.04
C ASP A 516 -28.80 16.56 -9.45
N ASN A 517 -28.81 15.75 -10.51
CA ASN A 517 -28.78 16.19 -11.90
C ASN A 517 -29.90 15.53 -12.71
N PRO A 518 -31.16 15.96 -12.50
CA PRO A 518 -32.32 15.34 -13.12
C PRO A 518 -32.46 15.65 -14.62
N PHE A 519 -31.70 16.62 -15.14
CA PHE A 519 -31.85 17.14 -16.51
C PHE A 519 -31.03 16.41 -17.57
N GLY A 520 -30.35 15.32 -17.21
CA GLY A 520 -29.83 14.35 -18.17
C GLY A 520 -28.35 14.01 -18.05
N ILE A 521 -27.92 13.09 -18.91
CA ILE A 521 -26.53 12.66 -19.04
C ILE A 521 -25.89 13.45 -20.16
N ILE A 522 -24.87 14.25 -19.83
CA ILE A 522 -24.11 14.98 -20.82
C ILE A 522 -22.92 14.10 -21.25
N SER A 523 -23.02 13.51 -22.44
CA SER A 523 -21.88 12.85 -23.11
C SER A 523 -21.14 13.86 -23.98
N ALA A 524 -20.59 14.91 -23.36
CA ALA A 524 -19.78 15.87 -24.10
C ALA A 524 -18.38 15.29 -24.36
N PRO A 525 -17.75 15.54 -25.53
CA PRO A 525 -16.35 15.24 -25.73
C PRO A 525 -15.53 16.05 -24.71
N PHE A 526 -14.93 15.34 -23.76
CA PHE A 526 -14.12 15.96 -22.73
C PHE A 526 -12.92 16.67 -23.39
N PRO A 527 -12.67 17.95 -23.10
CA PRO A 527 -11.55 18.67 -23.70
C PRO A 527 -10.24 17.98 -23.29
N ARG A 528 -9.48 17.54 -24.30
CA ARG A 528 -8.28 16.70 -24.16
C ARG A 528 -7.20 17.27 -23.22
N ASP A 529 -7.24 18.58 -22.95
CA ASP A 529 -6.24 19.30 -22.15
C ASP A 529 -6.55 19.33 -20.64
N LYS A 530 -7.76 18.94 -20.19
CA LYS A 530 -8.10 18.98 -18.76
C LYS A 530 -7.65 17.71 -18.02
N GLN A 531 -6.37 17.63 -17.63
CA GLN A 531 -5.91 16.60 -16.68
C GLN A 531 -6.39 16.81 -15.23
N ASP A 532 -7.24 17.81 -14.98
CA ASP A 532 -7.57 18.22 -13.63
C ASP A 532 -8.64 17.31 -13.00
N HIS A 533 -8.19 16.30 -12.28
CA HIS A 533 -9.04 15.34 -11.57
C HIS A 533 -9.71 15.93 -10.33
N ALA A 534 -9.31 17.14 -9.90
CA ALA A 534 -9.72 17.77 -8.65
C ALA A 534 -11.20 18.18 -8.58
N GLY A 535 -11.93 18.11 -9.70
CA GLY A 535 -13.37 18.39 -9.74
C GLY A 535 -14.26 17.15 -9.98
N SER A 536 -13.72 15.96 -10.26
CA SER A 536 -14.58 14.83 -10.62
C SER A 536 -15.39 14.32 -9.42
N MET A 537 -16.67 13.99 -9.62
CA MET A 537 -17.41 13.25 -8.58
C MET A 537 -16.80 11.85 -8.43
N PRO A 538 -16.80 11.26 -7.22
CA PRO A 538 -16.24 9.93 -6.97
C PRO A 538 -17.10 8.77 -7.52
N ILE A 539 -17.88 9.02 -8.58
CA ILE A 539 -18.89 8.08 -9.08
C ILE A 539 -18.34 7.40 -10.33
N LEU A 540 -18.24 6.08 -10.26
CA LEU A 540 -18.00 5.20 -11.39
C LEU A 540 -19.33 4.82 -12.02
N GLN A 541 -19.37 4.87 -13.35
CA GLN A 541 -20.50 4.43 -14.13
C GLN A 541 -20.03 3.48 -15.22
N PHE A 542 -20.63 2.30 -15.29
CA PHE A 542 -20.16 1.23 -16.18
C PHE A 542 -21.26 0.19 -16.38
N TRP A 543 -21.06 -0.67 -17.37
CA TRP A 543 -21.91 -1.82 -17.63
C TRP A 543 -21.17 -3.11 -17.29
N THR A 544 -21.85 -4.05 -16.65
CA THR A 544 -21.32 -5.40 -16.42
C THR A 544 -22.44 -6.41 -16.15
N TRP A 545 -22.07 -7.67 -15.95
CA TRP A 545 -22.98 -8.72 -15.55
C TRP A 545 -23.43 -8.57 -14.11
N TRP A 546 -24.73 -8.76 -13.91
CA TRP A 546 -25.43 -8.64 -12.65
C TRP A 546 -26.19 -9.93 -12.36
N ALA A 547 -26.03 -10.45 -11.15
CA ALA A 547 -26.78 -11.60 -10.66
C ALA A 547 -27.18 -11.39 -9.21
N LYS A 548 -28.22 -12.10 -8.78
CA LYS A 548 -28.58 -12.21 -7.36
C LYS A 548 -28.22 -13.60 -6.88
N LEU A 549 -27.43 -13.66 -5.80
CA LEU A 549 -27.05 -14.92 -5.18
C LEU A 549 -27.37 -14.87 -3.69
N THR A 550 -27.40 -16.04 -3.10
CA THR A 550 -27.75 -16.26 -1.70
C THR A 550 -26.48 -16.37 -0.87
N ILE A 551 -26.36 -15.61 0.22
CA ILE A 551 -25.21 -15.70 1.14
C ILE A 551 -25.59 -16.55 2.36
N THR A 552 -24.74 -17.51 2.70
CA THR A 552 -24.86 -18.32 3.92
C THR A 552 -23.54 -18.38 4.69
N MET A 553 -23.61 -18.29 6.02
CA MET A 553 -22.44 -18.52 6.87
C MET A 553 -22.06 -20.00 6.89
N ARG A 554 -20.75 -20.30 6.99
CA ARG A 554 -20.26 -21.67 7.04
C ARG A 554 -20.47 -22.30 8.43
N PRO A 555 -20.74 -23.62 8.50
CA PRO A 555 -20.70 -24.38 9.75
C PRO A 555 -19.33 -24.23 10.42
N GLY A 556 -19.28 -23.96 11.72
CA GLY A 556 -18.06 -23.64 12.49
C GLY A 556 -17.70 -22.15 12.60
N ASP A 557 -18.29 -21.28 11.77
CA ASP A 557 -18.14 -19.81 11.86
C ASP A 557 -19.34 -19.13 12.56
N HIS A 558 -20.31 -19.94 13.03
CA HIS A 558 -21.44 -19.50 13.86
C HIS A 558 -21.02 -19.28 15.32
N GLU A 559 -21.62 -18.28 15.98
CA GLU A 559 -21.30 -17.91 17.37
C GLU A 559 -21.50 -19.05 18.38
N ASP A 560 -22.42 -19.97 18.10
CA ASP A 560 -22.76 -21.08 18.99
C ASP A 560 -21.70 -22.19 19.03
N GLU A 561 -20.75 -22.22 18.09
CA GLU A 561 -19.73 -23.28 17.97
C GLU A 561 -18.30 -22.82 18.29
N GLN A 562 -18.07 -21.52 18.55
CA GLN A 562 -16.73 -20.99 18.87
C GLN A 562 -16.61 -20.60 20.37
N PRO A 563 -15.46 -20.89 21.03
CA PRO A 563 -15.28 -20.53 22.44
C PRO A 563 -15.37 -19.01 22.67
N LEU A 564 -16.16 -18.63 23.68
CA LEU A 564 -16.59 -17.27 24.05
C LEU A 564 -15.48 -16.21 24.25
N ASP A 565 -14.20 -16.59 24.30
CA ASP A 565 -13.10 -15.70 24.71
C ASP A 565 -12.34 -15.06 23.53
N ASN A 566 -12.65 -15.42 22.26
CA ASN A 566 -11.71 -15.16 21.16
C ASN A 566 -12.28 -14.61 19.83
N THR A 567 -13.52 -14.12 19.76
CA THR A 567 -13.98 -13.45 18.51
C THR A 567 -14.58 -12.07 18.71
N SER A 568 -13.97 -11.09 18.05
CA SER A 568 -14.51 -9.74 17.89
C SER A 568 -15.89 -9.81 17.23
N PRO A 569 -16.91 -9.07 17.73
CA PRO A 569 -18.27 -9.09 17.19
C PRO A 569 -18.33 -8.67 15.71
N ASP A 570 -17.33 -7.95 15.22
CA ASP A 570 -17.29 -7.42 13.85
C ASP A 570 -16.37 -8.21 12.91
N ALA A 571 -15.77 -9.31 13.37
CA ALA A 571 -14.76 -10.07 12.64
C ALA A 571 -15.18 -10.42 11.19
N LEU A 572 -14.18 -10.50 10.31
CA LEU A 572 -14.38 -10.96 8.93
C LEU A 572 -14.53 -12.48 8.91
N VAL A 573 -15.63 -12.96 8.33
CA VAL A 573 -15.94 -14.39 8.17
C VAL A 573 -16.02 -14.75 6.69
N MET A 574 -15.70 -16.01 6.38
CA MET A 574 -15.88 -16.56 5.04
C MET A 574 -17.31 -17.08 4.93
N CYS A 575 -18.02 -16.65 3.89
CA CYS A 575 -19.38 -17.06 3.59
C CYS A 575 -19.42 -17.81 2.25
N ASP A 576 -20.39 -18.70 2.15
CA ASP A 576 -20.72 -19.41 0.93
C ASP A 576 -21.77 -18.64 0.12
N LEU A 577 -21.63 -18.71 -1.19
CA LEU A 577 -22.57 -18.19 -2.16
C LEU A 577 -23.27 -19.36 -2.84
N SER A 578 -24.59 -19.29 -2.89
CA SER A 578 -25.44 -20.25 -3.59
C SER A 578 -26.30 -19.57 -4.64
N ASP A 579 -26.60 -20.30 -5.70
CA ASP A 579 -27.53 -19.85 -6.75
C ASP A 579 -29.01 -19.96 -6.30
N GLU A 580 -29.94 -19.73 -7.23
CA GLU A 580 -31.38 -19.83 -6.95
C GLU A 580 -31.85 -21.27 -6.66
N ALA A 581 -31.12 -22.29 -7.14
CA ALA A 581 -31.39 -23.69 -6.82
C ALA A 581 -30.88 -24.09 -5.42
N GLY A 582 -30.09 -23.21 -4.79
CA GLY A 582 -29.43 -23.48 -3.51
C GLY A 582 -28.08 -24.18 -3.67
N ASP A 583 -27.62 -24.37 -4.90
CA ASP A 583 -26.35 -25.03 -5.19
C ASP A 583 -25.20 -24.07 -4.92
N TRP A 584 -24.17 -24.57 -4.22
CA TRP A 584 -22.97 -23.80 -3.91
C TRP A 584 -22.25 -23.41 -5.20
N CYS A 585 -21.98 -22.12 -5.36
CA CYS A 585 -21.34 -21.59 -6.56
C CYS A 585 -20.16 -20.65 -6.28
N GLY A 586 -19.87 -20.30 -5.02
CA GLY A 586 -18.69 -19.51 -4.71
C GLY A 586 -18.51 -19.14 -3.25
N ALA A 587 -17.56 -18.25 -2.99
CA ALA A 587 -17.19 -17.83 -1.65
C ALA A 587 -16.85 -16.33 -1.59
N ILE A 588 -17.13 -15.71 -0.46
CA ILE A 588 -16.90 -14.29 -0.23
C ILE A 588 -16.60 -14.02 1.25
N ARG A 589 -15.69 -13.07 1.53
CA ARG A 589 -15.33 -12.68 2.90
C ARG A 589 -16.02 -11.39 3.30
N ILE A 590 -16.80 -11.41 4.39
CA ILE A 590 -17.69 -10.31 4.82
C ILE A 590 -17.59 -10.12 6.34
N SER A 591 -17.86 -8.90 6.84
CA SER A 591 -17.93 -8.66 8.30
C SER A 591 -19.20 -9.26 8.91
N ARG A 592 -19.07 -9.85 10.10
CA ARG A 592 -20.24 -10.32 10.89
C ARG A 592 -21.25 -9.22 11.15
N ALA A 593 -20.78 -7.99 11.40
CA ALA A 593 -21.62 -6.82 11.59
C ALA A 593 -22.57 -6.59 10.41
N TRP A 594 -22.05 -6.69 9.18
CA TRP A 594 -22.84 -6.51 7.97
C TRP A 594 -23.86 -7.63 7.79
N LEU A 595 -23.48 -8.88 8.06
CA LEU A 595 -24.40 -10.03 7.99
C LEU A 595 -25.57 -9.86 8.95
N ARG A 596 -25.32 -9.47 10.21
CA ARG A 596 -26.37 -9.22 11.20
C ARG A 596 -27.32 -8.11 10.75
N ALA A 597 -26.77 -7.01 10.24
CA ALA A 597 -27.56 -5.87 9.77
C ALA A 597 -28.46 -6.20 8.57
N ASN A 598 -28.09 -7.21 7.76
CA ASN A 598 -28.80 -7.59 6.54
C ASN A 598 -29.47 -8.98 6.61
N GLY A 599 -29.66 -9.53 7.81
CA GLY A 599 -30.42 -10.76 8.06
C GLY A 599 -29.67 -12.08 7.83
N GLY A 600 -28.36 -12.05 7.56
CA GLY A 600 -27.52 -13.22 7.24
C GLY A 600 -27.11 -14.09 8.44
N GLY A 601 -27.79 -13.99 9.58
CA GLY A 601 -27.45 -14.72 10.82
C GLY A 601 -28.61 -15.46 11.49
N GLY A 602 -29.81 -15.46 10.89
CA GLY A 602 -30.98 -16.15 11.42
C GLY A 602 -31.41 -17.36 10.57
N MET A 603 -32.14 -18.29 11.19
CA MET A 603 -32.68 -19.51 10.56
C MET A 603 -33.79 -19.22 9.53
N ASP A 604 -34.24 -17.97 9.41
CA ASP A 604 -35.34 -17.53 8.54
C ASP A 604 -34.80 -16.77 7.31
N ALA A 605 -34.77 -17.49 6.18
CA ALA A 605 -34.58 -17.08 4.78
C ALA A 605 -33.25 -16.35 4.42
N PRO A 606 -32.44 -16.93 3.52
CA PRO A 606 -31.25 -16.23 3.06
C PRO A 606 -31.66 -15.17 2.02
N SER A 607 -31.37 -13.90 2.33
CA SER A 607 -31.72 -12.79 1.47
C SER A 607 -30.84 -12.79 0.23
N ALA A 608 -31.44 -12.85 -0.95
CA ALA A 608 -30.73 -12.77 -2.22
C ALA A 608 -30.06 -11.38 -2.33
N VAL A 609 -28.73 -11.38 -2.44
CA VAL A 609 -27.91 -10.18 -2.49
C VAL A 609 -27.45 -9.88 -3.91
N PRO A 610 -27.23 -8.59 -4.25
CA PRO A 610 -26.77 -8.21 -5.57
C PRO A 610 -25.25 -8.35 -5.72
N LEU A 611 -24.83 -9.12 -6.73
CA LEU A 611 -23.42 -9.22 -7.12
C LEU A 611 -23.22 -8.79 -8.57
N ILE A 612 -22.06 -8.17 -8.81
CA ILE A 612 -21.57 -7.87 -10.14
C ILE A 612 -20.30 -8.68 -10.44
N ALA A 613 -20.13 -9.11 -11.69
CA ALA A 613 -18.87 -9.67 -12.15
C ALA A 613 -17.90 -8.55 -12.55
N LEU A 614 -16.65 -8.64 -12.10
CA LEU A 614 -15.60 -7.65 -12.39
C LEU A 614 -14.67 -8.09 -13.51
N SER A 615 -14.24 -9.35 -13.47
CA SER A 615 -13.20 -9.93 -14.33
C SER A 615 -13.16 -11.45 -14.17
N ASP A 616 -12.46 -12.15 -15.06
CA ASP A 616 -12.23 -13.59 -14.88
C ASP A 616 -11.25 -13.81 -13.71
N ALA A 617 -11.52 -14.83 -12.92
CA ALA A 617 -10.65 -15.34 -11.87
C ALA A 617 -10.19 -16.76 -12.24
N LYS A 618 -8.97 -17.13 -11.83
CA LYS A 618 -8.36 -18.40 -12.25
C LYS A 618 -8.93 -19.60 -11.48
N THR A 619 -8.71 -19.64 -10.17
CA THR A 619 -9.11 -20.76 -9.28
C THR A 619 -9.45 -20.28 -7.87
N PHE A 620 -10.12 -21.15 -7.10
CA PHE A 620 -10.34 -20.96 -5.67
C PHE A 620 -9.10 -21.34 -4.85
N THR A 621 -8.86 -20.61 -3.76
CA THR A 621 -7.92 -21.01 -2.71
C THR A 621 -8.47 -22.19 -1.91
N ALA A 622 -7.60 -22.86 -1.15
CA ALA A 622 -8.04 -23.95 -0.26
C ALA A 622 -9.02 -23.47 0.82
N GLU A 623 -8.90 -22.21 1.26
CA GLU A 623 -9.85 -21.60 2.19
C GLU A 623 -11.19 -21.29 1.53
N GLU A 624 -11.18 -20.81 0.28
CA GLU A 624 -12.41 -20.49 -0.46
C GLU A 624 -13.20 -21.75 -0.83
N CYS A 625 -12.55 -22.89 -1.07
CA CYS A 625 -13.20 -24.17 -1.38
C CYS A 625 -12.56 -25.31 -0.56
N ARG A 626 -13.15 -25.62 0.60
CA ARG A 626 -12.60 -26.62 1.56
C ARG A 626 -12.73 -28.07 1.08
N LEU A 627 -13.80 -28.38 0.35
CA LEU A 627 -14.11 -29.71 -0.17
C LEU A 627 -14.31 -29.60 -1.68
N TRP A 628 -13.38 -30.16 -2.46
CA TRP A 628 -13.57 -30.29 -3.90
C TRP A 628 -14.60 -31.40 -4.12
N ASN A 629 -15.85 -31.03 -4.38
CA ASN A 629 -16.92 -31.99 -4.58
C ASN A 629 -16.99 -32.41 -6.06
N TYR A 630 -17.40 -33.65 -6.32
CA TYR A 630 -17.54 -34.28 -7.65
C TYR A 630 -18.48 -33.53 -8.63
N TYR A 631 -19.14 -32.47 -8.16
CA TYR A 631 -20.06 -31.61 -8.93
C TYR A 631 -19.36 -30.41 -9.58
N ILE A 632 -18.09 -30.15 -9.26
CA ILE A 632 -17.30 -29.16 -9.98
C ILE A 632 -16.90 -29.80 -11.32
N PRO A 633 -17.24 -29.20 -12.47
CA PRO A 633 -17.15 -29.87 -13.78
C PRO A 633 -15.76 -30.35 -14.22
N LYS A 634 -14.70 -30.07 -13.46
CA LYS A 634 -13.29 -30.35 -13.77
C LYS A 634 -12.51 -30.66 -12.50
N GLU A 635 -11.38 -31.34 -12.63
CA GLU A 635 -10.42 -31.47 -11.52
C GLU A 635 -9.77 -30.11 -11.19
N ARG A 636 -9.34 -29.89 -9.94
CA ARG A 636 -8.74 -28.62 -9.49
C ARG A 636 -7.53 -28.18 -10.34
N ALA A 637 -6.82 -29.14 -10.92
CA ALA A 637 -5.68 -28.90 -11.81
C ALA A 637 -6.08 -28.50 -13.25
N GLU A 638 -7.34 -28.72 -13.64
CA GLU A 638 -7.85 -28.53 -15.02
C GLU A 638 -8.77 -27.30 -15.15
N SER A 639 -9.24 -26.74 -14.03
CA SER A 639 -10.01 -25.49 -14.05
C SER A 639 -9.07 -24.29 -14.24
N GLU A 640 -9.08 -23.73 -15.44
CA GLU A 640 -8.37 -22.50 -15.76
C GLU A 640 -9.37 -21.44 -16.21
N TRP A 641 -9.52 -20.38 -15.42
CA TRP A 641 -10.35 -19.21 -15.75
C TRP A 641 -11.86 -19.48 -15.83
N ASP A 642 -12.37 -20.44 -15.07
CA ASP A 642 -13.82 -20.76 -14.99
C ASP A 642 -14.55 -19.97 -13.89
N LEU A 643 -13.89 -19.01 -13.26
CA LEU A 643 -14.44 -18.18 -12.18
C LEU A 643 -14.56 -16.72 -12.61
N TYR A 644 -15.38 -15.96 -11.88
CA TYR A 644 -15.38 -14.50 -11.87
C TYR A 644 -14.91 -13.99 -10.51
N TYR A 645 -14.10 -12.93 -10.53
CA TYR A 645 -14.05 -12.01 -9.40
C TYR A 645 -15.38 -11.27 -9.33
N VAL A 646 -16.05 -11.31 -8.18
CA VAL A 646 -17.34 -10.67 -7.98
C VAL A 646 -17.26 -9.60 -6.89
N MET A 647 -18.09 -8.57 -7.01
CA MET A 647 -18.26 -7.55 -5.97
C MET A 647 -19.69 -7.59 -5.44
N LEU A 648 -19.82 -7.69 -4.13
CA LEU A 648 -21.08 -7.53 -3.41
C LEU A 648 -21.38 -6.04 -3.26
N LEU A 649 -22.59 -5.64 -3.64
CA LEU A 649 -23.04 -4.27 -3.58
C LEU A 649 -24.14 -4.08 -2.52
N GLN A 650 -24.19 -2.88 -1.95
CA GLN A 650 -25.29 -2.43 -1.10
C GLN A 650 -25.87 -1.13 -1.66
N ARG A 651 -27.20 -1.03 -1.68
CA ARG A 651 -27.87 0.18 -2.18
C ARG A 651 -27.88 1.25 -1.10
N ASN A 652 -27.23 2.38 -1.37
CA ASN A 652 -27.43 3.60 -0.58
C ASN A 652 -28.68 4.32 -1.14
N THR A 653 -29.78 4.27 -0.40
CA THR A 653 -31.07 4.85 -0.80
C THR A 653 -31.04 6.38 -0.78
N GLU A 654 -30.28 7.00 0.11
CA GLU A 654 -30.17 8.46 0.22
C GLU A 654 -29.45 9.07 -0.99
N ARG A 655 -28.35 8.45 -1.43
CA ARG A 655 -27.56 8.93 -2.57
C ARG A 655 -28.03 8.36 -3.91
N ALA A 656 -28.90 7.36 -3.90
CA ALA A 656 -29.26 6.55 -5.06
C ALA A 656 -28.04 5.96 -5.80
N LEU A 657 -27.02 5.56 -5.05
CA LEU A 657 -25.78 4.95 -5.53
C LEU A 657 -25.62 3.54 -4.96
N TRP A 658 -24.87 2.71 -5.67
CA TRP A 658 -24.37 1.46 -5.12
C TRP A 658 -23.08 1.72 -4.36
N GLU A 659 -22.90 1.00 -3.27
CA GLU A 659 -21.68 1.00 -2.48
C GLU A 659 -21.09 -0.41 -2.44
N ARG A 660 -19.77 -0.48 -2.52
CA ARG A 660 -19.02 -1.73 -2.37
C ARG A 660 -19.11 -2.24 -0.93
N VAL A 661 -19.37 -3.53 -0.77
CA VAL A 661 -19.30 -4.23 0.52
C VAL A 661 -18.08 -5.15 0.59
N ALA A 662 -17.99 -6.10 -0.35
CA ALA A 662 -16.98 -7.16 -0.32
C ALA A 662 -16.62 -7.63 -1.73
N VAL A 663 -15.52 -8.37 -1.84
CA VAL A 663 -15.07 -9.03 -3.08
C VAL A 663 -14.91 -10.52 -2.80
N GLY A 664 -15.31 -11.35 -3.76
CA GLY A 664 -15.23 -12.81 -3.67
C GLY A 664 -14.99 -13.42 -5.04
N LYS A 665 -15.16 -14.75 -5.12
CA LYS A 665 -15.07 -15.52 -6.36
C LYS A 665 -16.30 -16.42 -6.50
N VAL A 666 -16.79 -16.56 -7.73
CA VAL A 666 -17.96 -17.39 -8.08
C VAL A 666 -17.71 -18.08 -9.42
N PHE A 667 -18.24 -19.28 -9.63
CA PHE A 667 -18.22 -19.93 -10.93
C PHE A 667 -18.97 -19.12 -11.99
N GLN A 668 -18.42 -19.06 -13.20
CA GLN A 668 -19.06 -18.34 -14.30
C GLN A 668 -20.45 -18.90 -14.64
N ALA A 669 -20.68 -20.19 -14.40
CA ALA A 669 -21.97 -20.85 -14.60
C ALA A 669 -23.11 -20.22 -13.78
N ALA A 670 -22.83 -19.68 -12.59
CA ALA A 670 -23.82 -18.99 -11.76
C ALA A 670 -24.31 -17.67 -12.37
N PHE A 671 -23.59 -17.15 -13.38
CA PHE A 671 -23.96 -15.99 -14.16
C PHE A 671 -24.59 -16.38 -15.52
N GLY A 672 -25.00 -17.65 -15.70
CA GLY A 672 -25.61 -18.12 -16.95
C GLY A 672 -26.89 -17.36 -17.33
N GLU A 673 -27.71 -17.00 -16.34
CA GLU A 673 -28.92 -16.19 -16.51
C GLU A 673 -28.71 -14.72 -16.11
N ALA A 674 -27.46 -14.27 -15.95
CA ALA A 674 -27.16 -12.93 -15.49
C ALA A 674 -27.64 -11.85 -16.47
N GLU A 675 -28.06 -10.72 -15.92
CA GLU A 675 -28.47 -9.56 -16.70
C GLU A 675 -27.27 -8.66 -16.99
N TRP A 676 -27.29 -7.97 -18.14
CA TRP A 676 -26.32 -6.94 -18.45
C TRP A 676 -26.87 -5.58 -17.98
N GLN A 677 -26.32 -5.05 -16.89
CA GLN A 677 -26.87 -3.88 -16.21
C GLN A 677 -25.91 -2.71 -16.09
N GLU A 678 -26.49 -1.52 -16.04
CA GLU A 678 -25.81 -0.26 -15.78
C GLU A 678 -25.64 -0.04 -14.28
N ILE A 679 -24.41 0.18 -13.82
CA ILE A 679 -24.07 0.36 -12.41
C ILE A 679 -23.53 1.77 -12.18
N LYS A 680 -24.05 2.43 -11.14
CA LYS A 680 -23.52 3.69 -10.58
C LYS A 680 -22.93 3.41 -9.19
N LEU A 681 -21.61 3.29 -9.11
CA LEU A 681 -20.86 2.92 -7.91
C LEU A 681 -20.19 4.16 -7.31
N GLY A 682 -20.46 4.45 -6.03
CA GLY A 682 -20.11 5.72 -5.39
C GLY A 682 -19.36 5.63 -4.07
#